data_AF-A0AAY5KUA0-F1
#
_entry.id   AF-A0AAY5KUA0-F1
#
_cell.length_a   1.000
_cell.length_b   1.000
_cell.length_c   1.000
_cell.angle_alpha   90.00
_cell.angle_beta   90.00
_cell.angle_gamma   90.00
#
_symmetry.space_group_name_H-M   'P 1'
#
loop_
_entity.id
_entity.type
_entity.pdbx_description
1 polymer ?
#
loop_
_entity_poly.entity_id
_entity_poly.type
_entity_poly.pdbx_seq_one_letter_code
_entity_poly.pdbx_strand_id
1 'polypeptide(L)'
;MLRLTRHQAKGMRSCLCGQRRYEHHKTVMAIRREDINVWERRAPLAPRHVREIVNAGHKVLVQPSNRRAIHEKYYEKVGAVISEDISEASLIIGVKRPPEGKVYPRKTYAFFSHTIKAQEANMGLLDDLLKKEVRLIDYEKMVDANGFRIVAFGQWAGVAGMINILHGLGLRYLALGHHTPFMHIGMAHNYRNVSQAVQAVRDCGYEISMGLMPKSIGPVTFVFTGTGNVSKGAQDIINELPVEYVEPHELKDVSHTGDMSRVYATVLSRHHHLMRKSDGIYDPLEYEIHPELYTSNFRTSVSLNISSDSRDSRTANSSDLAICDISADMGGSIEFMTECTTIDKPFCMYDADQHIDHDSVEGTGILMCSIDNLPAQLPIEATEYFGDRLFPYIWEMVRTAVITSNGSLTPKFQYIEELRERSEQAKIMKKAGMKRVLLLGSGYVSGPVIEYLTRDPGTQVTVASVLLTQAEELAGKYPNTIPVMLDVTSQEGHLESLVKDHDLVISMLPYSYHPVIAKQCINQKVNLITASYLSPEMKDLHAEQAGITIVNEMGLDPGIDHMLAMECIDQAKADGCTIESYSSYCGGLPAPECSDNPLRYKFSWSPYGVLLNTISPAVFLKNNKVISIPAGGTLMESTTPMNFLPGFNLEGFPNRDSTKYAEEYGIETAHTLIRGTLRFSGFSKAMSGFVKLGLINTDSCPMLKETSAPVSWKELLCKQIGLPPSTSDEAFEKAVYEHIGQDDFRMETLKWFELPCPNQMLKFELSFWAPLCSESCLSDKGERDMIIMRNDVGMRHSTGELETKHISLVVYGEPNGFSAMAKTVGYPAAIAARMVLDGEITKKGLVLPMTRDIYRPVLKRLKEEGLHFSSKSTIQE
;
A
#
# COMPACT_ATOMS: atom_id res chain seq x y z
N MET A 1 -43.01 -47.58 30.17
CA MET A 1 -43.87 -48.68 29.68
C MET A 1 -43.00 -49.78 29.09
N LEU A 2 -43.47 -51.02 29.05
CA LEU A 2 -42.68 -52.20 28.65
C LEU A 2 -42.52 -52.32 27.13
N ARG A 3 -41.43 -52.96 26.67
CA ARG A 3 -41.51 -54.31 26.07
C ARG A 3 -40.15 -55.01 25.98
N LEU A 4 -40.10 -56.26 26.43
CA LEU A 4 -39.03 -57.23 26.15
C LEU A 4 -39.31 -57.96 24.84
N THR A 5 -38.27 -58.52 24.20
CA THR A 5 -38.21 -59.97 23.90
C THR A 5 -36.78 -60.45 23.60
N ARG A 6 -36.54 -61.74 23.83
CA ARG A 6 -35.25 -62.46 23.65
C ARG A 6 -35.16 -63.09 22.26
N HIS A 7 -33.97 -63.53 21.83
CA HIS A 7 -33.75 -64.97 21.53
C HIS A 7 -32.24 -65.37 21.46
N GLN A 8 -31.96 -66.63 21.81
CA GLN A 8 -30.67 -67.33 21.63
C GLN A 8 -30.71 -68.22 20.36
N ALA A 9 -29.56 -68.54 19.74
CA ALA A 9 -29.09 -69.94 19.50
C ALA A 9 -27.85 -70.11 18.57
N LYS A 10 -26.82 -70.79 19.12
CA LYS A 10 -25.89 -71.83 18.58
C LYS A 10 -25.65 -72.07 17.06
N GLY A 11 -24.35 -72.17 16.71
CA GLY A 11 -23.76 -73.14 15.75
C GLY A 11 -23.72 -72.76 14.25
N MET A 12 -22.83 -73.27 13.38
CA MET A 12 -21.74 -74.25 13.54
C MET A 12 -20.75 -74.25 12.32
N ARG A 13 -19.43 -74.39 12.59
CA ARG A 13 -18.32 -74.84 11.70
C ARG A 13 -18.12 -74.28 10.27
N SER A 14 -17.01 -73.57 10.10
CA SER A 14 -15.99 -73.75 9.02
C SER A 14 -14.73 -72.92 9.38
N CYS A 15 -13.51 -73.19 8.92
CA CYS A 15 -12.83 -74.46 8.61
C CYS A 15 -11.30 -74.30 8.90
N LEU A 16 -10.51 -75.38 8.98
CA LEU A 16 -9.05 -75.32 9.12
C LEU A 16 -8.36 -75.41 7.75
N CYS A 17 -7.82 -74.30 7.26
CA CYS A 17 -6.81 -74.32 6.20
C CYS A 17 -5.75 -73.25 6.50
N GLY A 18 -4.48 -73.67 6.50
CA GLY A 18 -3.39 -72.85 7.02
C GLY A 18 -3.04 -71.68 6.10
N GLN A 19 -3.31 -70.45 6.55
CA GLN A 19 -2.52 -69.32 6.08
C GLN A 19 -1.20 -69.28 6.86
N ARG A 20 -0.10 -69.37 6.11
CA ARG A 20 1.27 -69.27 6.63
C ARG A 20 1.38 -68.03 7.51
N ARG A 21 1.98 -68.18 8.70
CA ARG A 21 2.61 -67.05 9.39
C ARG A 21 3.63 -66.46 8.41
N TYR A 22 3.32 -65.33 7.81
CA TYR A 22 4.36 -64.49 7.25
C TYR A 22 5.21 -64.05 8.44
N GLU A 23 6.50 -64.40 8.40
CA GLU A 23 7.50 -63.76 9.25
C GLU A 23 7.60 -62.30 8.80
N HIS A 24 6.74 -61.45 9.37
CA HIS A 24 6.87 -60.01 9.21
C HIS A 24 8.27 -59.62 9.67
N HIS A 25 9.08 -59.15 8.72
CA HIS A 25 10.29 -58.43 9.03
C HIS A 25 9.92 -57.34 10.03
N LYS A 26 10.50 -57.35 11.23
CA LYS A 26 10.17 -56.41 12.29
C LYS A 26 10.40 -54.99 11.76
N THR A 27 9.30 -54.24 11.58
CA THR A 27 9.37 -52.90 11.00
C THR A 27 10.32 -52.04 11.82
N VAL A 28 11.30 -51.44 11.15
CA VAL A 28 12.25 -50.50 11.77
C VAL A 28 11.80 -49.09 11.46
N MET A 29 11.69 -48.28 12.50
CA MET A 29 11.24 -46.89 12.46
C MET A 29 12.31 -46.00 13.09
N ALA A 30 12.48 -44.78 12.59
CA ALA A 30 13.41 -43.80 13.18
C ALA A 30 12.74 -42.48 13.53
N ILE A 31 13.11 -41.92 14.68
CA ILE A 31 12.94 -40.50 14.99
C ILE A 31 14.23 -39.77 14.59
N ARG A 32 14.14 -38.86 13.61
CA ARG A 32 15.29 -38.07 13.15
C ARG A 32 15.66 -36.96 14.14
N ARG A 33 16.88 -36.40 14.01
CA ARG A 33 17.28 -35.22 14.78
C ARG A 33 16.61 -33.92 14.31
N GLU A 34 16.51 -32.98 15.24
CA GLU A 34 15.97 -31.64 15.07
C GLU A 34 17.13 -30.69 14.74
N ASP A 35 17.21 -30.25 13.48
CA ASP A 35 18.35 -29.50 12.94
C ASP A 35 17.97 -28.26 12.11
N ILE A 36 16.68 -28.00 11.89
CA ILE A 36 16.17 -26.95 11.00
C ILE A 36 16.49 -25.51 11.46
N ASN A 37 16.33 -25.22 12.76
CA ASN A 37 16.71 -23.96 13.39
C ASN A 37 17.07 -24.21 14.87
N VAL A 38 17.45 -23.16 15.61
CA VAL A 38 17.89 -23.29 17.03
C VAL A 38 16.73 -23.54 18.00
N TRP A 39 15.54 -23.05 17.69
CA TRP A 39 14.35 -23.12 18.55
C TRP A 39 13.56 -24.42 18.41
N GLU A 40 13.68 -25.12 17.27
CA GLU A 40 13.04 -26.42 17.06
C GLU A 40 13.69 -27.51 17.92
N ARG A 41 13.02 -27.80 19.05
CA ARG A 41 13.46 -28.78 20.06
C ARG A 41 12.42 -29.90 20.27
N ARG A 42 11.32 -29.89 19.50
CA ARG A 42 10.21 -30.86 19.59
C ARG A 42 10.54 -32.15 18.86
N ALA A 43 10.18 -33.28 19.45
CA ALA A 43 10.16 -34.56 18.76
C ALA A 43 8.73 -34.88 18.27
N PRO A 44 8.57 -35.72 17.25
CA PRO A 44 7.24 -36.13 16.77
C PRO A 44 6.57 -37.18 17.68
N LEU A 45 7.31 -37.78 18.62
CA LEU A 45 6.80 -38.71 19.63
C LEU A 45 7.54 -38.55 20.95
N ALA A 46 6.80 -38.45 22.06
CA ALA A 46 7.34 -38.61 23.41
C ALA A 46 7.70 -40.08 23.74
N PRO A 47 8.59 -40.35 24.73
CA PRO A 47 9.02 -41.69 25.12
C PRO A 47 7.89 -42.68 25.48
N ARG A 48 6.74 -42.20 25.97
CA ARG A 48 5.59 -43.07 26.26
C ARG A 48 5.04 -43.76 25.00
N HIS A 49 4.86 -43.03 23.91
CA HIS A 49 4.47 -43.60 22.61
C HIS A 49 5.51 -44.58 22.08
N VAL A 50 6.80 -44.24 22.23
CA VAL A 50 7.91 -45.11 21.81
C VAL A 50 7.93 -46.42 22.60
N ARG A 51 7.61 -46.38 23.90
CA ARG A 51 7.43 -47.59 24.71
C ARG A 51 6.36 -48.53 24.14
N GLU A 52 5.23 -47.97 23.69
CA GLU A 52 4.14 -48.76 23.10
C GLU A 52 4.55 -49.39 21.77
N ILE A 53 5.29 -48.65 20.93
CA ILE A 53 5.87 -49.18 19.68
C ILE A 53 6.85 -50.34 19.95
N VAL A 54 7.74 -50.18 20.93
CA VAL A 54 8.72 -51.21 21.31
C VAL A 54 8.02 -52.43 21.93
N ASN A 55 7.02 -52.22 22.78
CA ASN A 55 6.21 -53.30 23.37
C ASN A 55 5.40 -54.09 22.31
N ALA A 56 4.98 -53.43 21.23
CA ALA A 56 4.39 -54.09 20.06
C ALA A 56 5.40 -54.90 19.22
N GLY A 57 6.69 -54.88 19.57
CA GLY A 57 7.75 -55.71 18.98
C GLY A 57 8.53 -55.07 17.84
N HIS A 58 8.33 -53.77 17.59
CA HIS A 58 9.01 -53.01 16.53
C HIS A 58 10.31 -52.36 17.03
N LYS A 59 11.28 -52.19 16.13
CA LYS A 59 12.56 -51.54 16.45
C LYS A 59 12.43 -50.04 16.23
N VAL A 60 12.61 -49.25 17.28
CA VAL A 60 12.66 -47.77 17.18
C VAL A 60 14.11 -47.32 17.31
N LEU A 61 14.61 -46.68 16.26
CA LEU A 61 15.86 -45.93 16.28
C LEU A 61 15.56 -44.48 16.68
N VAL A 62 16.42 -43.87 17.49
CA VAL A 62 16.36 -42.45 17.79
C VAL A 62 17.71 -41.83 17.46
N GLN A 63 17.72 -40.88 16.54
CA GLN A 63 18.93 -40.17 16.19
C GLN A 63 19.33 -39.21 17.32
N PRO A 64 20.60 -39.21 17.78
CA PRO A 64 21.08 -38.29 18.81
C PRO A 64 20.78 -36.84 18.45
N SER A 65 20.50 -36.02 19.46
CA SER A 65 20.19 -34.60 19.25
C SER A 65 20.54 -33.78 20.48
N ASN A 66 21.47 -32.83 20.31
CA ASN A 66 21.84 -31.88 21.36
C ASN A 66 20.80 -30.75 21.54
N ARG A 67 19.77 -30.69 20.67
CA ARG A 67 18.69 -29.68 20.73
C ARG A 67 17.41 -30.22 21.36
N ARG A 68 17.11 -31.51 21.20
CA ARG A 68 15.84 -32.12 21.63
C ARG A 68 15.56 -31.88 23.12
N ALA A 69 14.38 -31.34 23.44
CA ALA A 69 14.00 -31.04 24.81
C ALA A 69 13.87 -32.30 25.69
N ILE A 70 13.43 -33.42 25.10
CA ILE A 70 13.42 -34.73 25.76
C ILE A 70 14.74 -35.45 25.47
N HIS A 71 15.59 -35.57 26.49
CA HIS A 71 16.91 -36.21 26.38
C HIS A 71 16.81 -37.67 25.94
N GLU A 72 17.69 -38.10 25.02
CA GLU A 72 17.78 -39.47 24.47
C GLU A 72 17.76 -40.61 25.51
N LYS A 73 18.33 -40.42 26.71
CA LYS A 73 18.28 -41.40 27.82
C LYS A 73 16.85 -41.79 28.24
N TYR A 74 15.85 -40.93 28.00
CA TYR A 74 14.45 -41.29 28.25
C TYR A 74 13.87 -42.21 27.16
N TYR A 75 14.37 -42.11 25.92
CA TYR A 75 14.03 -43.02 24.83
C TYR A 75 14.74 -44.38 24.98
N GLU A 76 16.02 -44.37 25.35
CA GLU A 76 16.79 -45.58 25.67
C GLU A 76 16.12 -46.40 26.80
N LYS A 77 15.69 -45.73 27.89
CA LYS A 77 14.95 -46.35 29.01
C LYS A 77 13.63 -47.03 28.62
N VAL A 78 13.07 -46.74 27.46
CA VAL A 78 11.85 -47.40 26.95
C VAL A 78 12.14 -48.40 25.83
N GLY A 79 13.42 -48.75 25.62
CA GLY A 79 13.86 -49.76 24.68
C GLY A 79 14.10 -49.28 23.25
N ALA A 80 14.20 -47.96 23.02
CA ALA A 80 14.67 -47.42 21.75
C ALA A 80 16.20 -47.54 21.63
N VAL A 81 16.70 -47.72 20.42
CA VAL A 81 18.13 -47.78 20.13
C VAL A 81 18.61 -46.39 19.69
N ILE A 82 19.58 -45.83 20.41
CA ILE A 82 20.20 -44.56 20.04
C ILE A 82 21.24 -44.82 18.94
N SER A 83 21.11 -44.17 17.77
CA SER A 83 22.00 -44.40 16.62
C SER A 83 22.10 -43.17 15.70
N GLU A 84 23.32 -42.77 15.34
CA GLU A 84 23.57 -41.75 14.31
C GLU A 84 23.05 -42.19 12.94
N ASP A 85 23.35 -43.44 12.56
CA ASP A 85 22.84 -44.05 11.34
C ASP A 85 21.42 -44.58 11.58
N ILE A 86 20.48 -44.04 10.81
CA ILE A 86 19.07 -44.44 10.78
C ILE A 86 18.66 -45.01 9.42
N SER A 87 19.62 -45.32 8.55
CA SER A 87 19.40 -45.84 7.19
C SER A 87 18.75 -47.23 7.17
N GLU A 88 18.79 -47.98 8.27
CA GLU A 88 18.03 -49.23 8.45
C GLU A 88 16.51 -48.99 8.44
N ALA A 89 16.04 -47.85 8.94
CA ALA A 89 14.61 -47.58 9.11
C ALA A 89 13.85 -47.51 7.79
N SER A 90 12.63 -48.05 7.77
CA SER A 90 11.69 -47.96 6.64
C SER A 90 10.85 -46.69 6.68
N LEU A 91 10.53 -46.24 7.90
CA LEU A 91 9.78 -45.02 8.20
C LEU A 91 10.66 -44.09 9.05
N ILE A 92 10.88 -42.86 8.59
CA ILE A 92 11.65 -41.82 9.28
C ILE A 92 10.71 -40.65 9.58
N ILE A 93 10.52 -40.32 10.86
CA ILE A 93 9.61 -39.25 11.28
C ILE A 93 10.35 -38.09 11.96
N GLY A 94 9.86 -36.87 11.75
CA GLY A 94 10.32 -35.64 12.40
C GLY A 94 9.22 -34.57 12.39
N VAL A 95 9.28 -33.57 13.27
CA VAL A 95 8.26 -32.50 13.28
C VAL A 95 8.39 -31.62 12.04
N LYS A 96 9.60 -31.13 11.76
CA LYS A 96 9.93 -30.30 10.60
C LYS A 96 10.83 -31.06 9.60
N ARG A 97 10.83 -30.54 8.37
CA ARG A 97 11.60 -31.02 7.22
C ARG A 97 13.09 -31.25 7.52
N PRO A 98 13.73 -32.24 6.88
CA PRO A 98 15.19 -32.40 6.89
C PRO A 98 15.87 -31.33 6.00
N PRO A 99 17.16 -31.04 6.24
CA PRO A 99 17.98 -30.28 5.30
C PRO A 99 18.09 -30.99 3.95
N GLU A 100 18.13 -30.21 2.88
CA GLU A 100 18.29 -30.71 1.51
C GLU A 100 19.57 -31.56 1.36
N GLY A 101 19.52 -32.59 0.52
CA GLY A 101 20.62 -33.53 0.34
C GLY A 101 20.75 -34.59 1.45
N LYS A 102 20.28 -34.32 2.68
CA LYS A 102 20.36 -35.26 3.82
C LYS A 102 19.23 -36.29 3.90
N VAL A 103 18.42 -36.39 2.86
CA VAL A 103 17.35 -37.40 2.74
C VAL A 103 17.92 -38.74 2.24
N TYR A 104 17.51 -39.86 2.85
CA TYR A 104 17.88 -41.21 2.40
C TYR A 104 16.99 -41.70 1.24
N PRO A 105 17.54 -42.34 0.20
CA PRO A 105 16.75 -42.80 -0.95
C PRO A 105 15.89 -44.03 -0.67
N ARG A 106 14.74 -44.09 -1.34
CA ARG A 106 13.74 -45.18 -1.28
C ARG A 106 13.24 -45.47 0.14
N LYS A 107 13.08 -44.42 0.95
CA LYS A 107 12.53 -44.46 2.32
C LYS A 107 11.15 -43.82 2.37
N THR A 108 10.40 -44.08 3.45
CA THR A 108 9.19 -43.30 3.78
C THR A 108 9.56 -42.24 4.82
N TYR A 109 9.16 -41.01 4.57
CA TYR A 109 9.34 -39.89 5.51
C TYR A 109 8.00 -39.30 5.92
N ALA A 110 7.87 -38.85 7.17
CA ALA A 110 6.73 -38.06 7.61
C ALA A 110 7.16 -36.82 8.42
N PHE A 111 6.71 -35.65 7.99
CA PHE A 111 6.98 -34.34 8.59
C PHE A 111 6.05 -33.27 8.00
N PHE A 112 5.96 -32.08 8.61
CA PHE A 112 5.36 -30.91 7.95
C PHE A 112 6.27 -30.41 6.83
N SER A 113 5.90 -30.66 5.58
CA SER A 113 6.78 -30.39 4.43
C SER A 113 6.67 -28.96 3.89
N HIS A 114 5.50 -28.33 4.04
CA HIS A 114 5.17 -27.03 3.45
C HIS A 114 5.29 -26.98 1.91
N THR A 115 5.30 -28.14 1.24
CA THR A 115 5.41 -28.25 -0.23
C THR A 115 4.08 -28.06 -0.95
N ILE A 116 2.96 -28.33 -0.29
CA ILE A 116 1.59 -28.35 -0.86
C ILE A 116 1.09 -27.01 -1.44
N LYS A 117 1.76 -25.90 -1.11
CA LYS A 117 1.48 -24.53 -1.60
C LYS A 117 2.48 -24.09 -2.70
N ALA A 118 3.36 -24.98 -3.17
CA ALA A 118 4.41 -24.70 -4.16
C ALA A 118 5.36 -23.52 -3.84
N GLN A 119 5.54 -23.20 -2.55
CA GLN A 119 6.42 -22.11 -2.12
C GLN A 119 7.89 -22.45 -2.40
N GLU A 120 8.60 -21.52 -3.05
CA GLU A 120 9.98 -21.68 -3.54
C GLU A 120 10.96 -22.26 -2.51
N ALA A 121 10.93 -21.75 -1.28
CA ALA A 121 11.80 -22.17 -0.20
C ALA A 121 11.66 -23.66 0.19
N ASN A 122 10.64 -24.37 -0.30
CA ASN A 122 10.38 -25.79 -0.09
C ASN A 122 10.56 -26.68 -1.34
N MET A 123 10.82 -26.10 -2.53
CA MET A 123 10.85 -26.85 -3.79
C MET A 123 12.15 -27.66 -3.98
N GLY A 124 13.31 -27.15 -3.55
CA GLY A 124 14.58 -27.91 -3.62
C GLY A 124 14.52 -29.24 -2.84
N LEU A 125 13.88 -29.22 -1.67
CA LEU A 125 13.57 -30.43 -0.91
C LEU A 125 12.60 -31.36 -1.66
N LEU A 126 11.55 -30.82 -2.30
CA LEU A 126 10.61 -31.64 -3.08
C LEU A 126 11.33 -32.36 -4.23
N ASP A 127 12.24 -31.68 -4.91
CA ASP A 127 13.06 -32.26 -5.98
C ASP A 127 14.03 -33.34 -5.44
N ASP A 128 14.67 -33.14 -4.29
CA ASP A 128 15.49 -34.17 -3.64
C ASP A 128 14.66 -35.40 -3.23
N LEU A 129 13.43 -35.19 -2.75
CA LEU A 129 12.50 -36.27 -2.40
C LEU A 129 12.06 -37.08 -3.63
N LEU A 130 11.71 -36.40 -4.74
CA LEU A 130 11.33 -37.04 -6.01
C LEU A 130 12.52 -37.81 -6.59
N LYS A 131 13.67 -37.14 -6.75
CA LYS A 131 14.91 -37.75 -7.30
C LYS A 131 15.38 -38.97 -6.53
N LYS A 132 15.14 -39.01 -5.22
CA LYS A 132 15.52 -40.12 -4.34
C LYS A 132 14.42 -41.17 -4.16
N GLU A 133 13.32 -41.10 -4.92
CA GLU A 133 12.17 -42.01 -4.85
C GLU A 133 11.56 -42.10 -3.44
N VAL A 134 11.59 -41.01 -2.68
CA VAL A 134 11.10 -40.97 -1.30
C VAL A 134 9.59 -40.89 -1.29
N ARG A 135 8.97 -41.67 -0.40
CA ARG A 135 7.55 -41.56 -0.09
C ARG A 135 7.35 -40.54 1.02
N LEU A 136 6.95 -39.31 0.68
CA LEU A 136 6.64 -38.25 1.64
C LEU A 136 5.18 -38.37 2.12
N ILE A 137 4.98 -38.34 3.43
CA ILE A 137 3.68 -38.20 4.08
C ILE A 137 3.65 -36.83 4.78
N ASP A 138 2.76 -35.93 4.37
CA ASP A 138 2.65 -34.62 5.01
C ASP A 138 1.56 -34.64 6.10
N TYR A 139 1.97 -34.33 7.33
CA TYR A 139 1.08 -34.18 8.48
C TYR A 139 -0.01 -33.12 8.27
N GLU A 140 0.23 -32.11 7.42
CA GLU A 140 -0.78 -31.08 7.10
C GLU A 140 -1.98 -31.65 6.30
N LYS A 141 -1.78 -32.75 5.56
CA LYS A 141 -2.83 -33.42 4.78
C LYS A 141 -3.38 -34.68 5.44
N MET A 142 -2.98 -34.96 6.69
CA MET A 142 -3.62 -36.00 7.51
C MET A 142 -4.96 -35.49 8.06
N VAL A 143 -6.05 -36.04 7.53
CA VAL A 143 -7.43 -35.72 7.91
C VAL A 143 -8.19 -36.98 8.34
N ASP A 144 -9.17 -36.81 9.23
CA ASP A 144 -10.08 -37.86 9.67
C ASP A 144 -11.18 -38.17 8.62
N ALA A 145 -12.12 -39.05 8.97
CA ALA A 145 -13.23 -39.44 8.10
C ALA A 145 -14.20 -38.28 7.76
N ASN A 146 -14.22 -37.21 8.56
CA ASN A 146 -15.04 -36.01 8.36
C ASN A 146 -14.26 -34.88 7.66
N GLY A 147 -12.97 -35.08 7.36
CA GLY A 147 -12.10 -34.07 6.76
C GLY A 147 -11.37 -33.17 7.76
N PHE A 148 -11.53 -33.36 9.08
CA PHE A 148 -10.81 -32.56 10.08
C PHE A 148 -9.34 -32.97 10.18
N ARG A 149 -8.44 -31.99 10.24
CA ARG A 149 -6.99 -32.23 10.37
C ARG A 149 -6.65 -32.92 11.68
N ILE A 150 -6.00 -34.07 11.59
CA ILE A 150 -5.64 -34.93 12.73
C ILE A 150 -4.52 -34.29 13.57
N VAL A 151 -3.44 -33.82 12.92
CA VAL A 151 -2.22 -33.36 13.60
C VAL A 151 -1.98 -31.87 13.37
N ALA A 152 -2.07 -31.09 14.45
CA ALA A 152 -1.83 -29.65 14.49
C ALA A 152 -1.35 -29.22 15.88
N PHE A 153 -0.63 -28.10 15.96
CA PHE A 153 -0.09 -27.55 17.22
C PHE A 153 -0.94 -26.40 17.82
N GLY A 154 -2.12 -26.11 17.26
CA GLY A 154 -2.85 -24.87 17.53
C GLY A 154 -3.02 -24.51 19.01
N GLN A 155 -3.39 -25.48 19.86
CA GLN A 155 -3.55 -25.21 21.29
C GLN A 155 -2.26 -24.75 21.97
N TRP A 156 -1.11 -25.36 21.66
CA TRP A 156 0.18 -24.94 22.21
C TRP A 156 0.72 -23.64 21.61
N ALA A 157 0.27 -23.26 20.41
CA ALA A 157 0.49 -21.91 19.89
C ALA A 157 -0.31 -20.89 20.72
N GLY A 158 -1.57 -21.21 21.03
CA GLY A 158 -2.43 -20.44 21.94
C GLY A 158 -1.80 -20.21 23.31
N VAL A 159 -1.40 -21.30 23.98
CA VAL A 159 -0.76 -21.27 25.31
C VAL A 159 0.50 -20.39 25.29
N ALA A 160 1.42 -20.63 24.35
CA ALA A 160 2.67 -19.87 24.28
C ALA A 160 2.45 -18.40 23.88
N GLY A 161 1.52 -18.12 22.95
CA GLY A 161 1.16 -16.76 22.56
C GLY A 161 0.57 -15.96 23.71
N MET A 162 -0.31 -16.58 24.51
CA MET A 162 -0.89 -15.94 25.68
C MET A 162 0.15 -15.63 26.77
N ILE A 163 1.06 -16.56 27.06
CA ILE A 163 2.15 -16.30 28.03
C ILE A 163 3.03 -15.14 27.54
N ASN A 164 3.36 -15.10 26.24
CA ASN A 164 4.19 -14.04 25.67
C ASN A 164 3.49 -12.69 25.68
N ILE A 165 2.20 -12.60 25.33
CA ILE A 165 1.50 -11.31 25.36
C ILE A 165 1.28 -10.79 26.79
N LEU A 166 1.12 -11.67 27.78
CA LEU A 166 1.11 -11.28 29.20
C LEU A 166 2.48 -10.71 29.65
N HIS A 167 3.59 -11.32 29.22
CA HIS A 167 4.94 -10.74 29.43
C HIS A 167 5.09 -9.38 28.71
N GLY A 168 4.64 -9.31 27.46
CA GLY A 168 4.66 -8.09 26.64
C GLY A 168 3.86 -6.95 27.28
N LEU A 169 2.67 -7.23 27.85
CA LEU A 169 1.90 -6.26 28.61
C LEU A 169 2.66 -5.73 29.82
N GLY A 170 3.45 -6.57 30.52
CA GLY A 170 4.37 -6.11 31.56
C GLY A 170 5.35 -5.06 31.02
N LEU A 171 6.06 -5.37 29.94
CA LEU A 171 7.00 -4.44 29.29
C LEU A 171 6.31 -3.15 28.81
N ARG A 172 5.10 -3.26 28.22
CA ARG A 172 4.34 -2.11 27.72
C ARG A 172 3.86 -1.20 28.85
N TYR A 173 3.34 -1.76 29.94
CA TYR A 173 2.98 -0.96 31.11
C TYR A 173 4.20 -0.28 31.74
N LEU A 174 5.36 -0.96 31.80
CA LEU A 174 6.59 -0.34 32.28
C LEU A 174 7.03 0.85 31.42
N ALA A 175 6.97 0.70 30.08
CA ALA A 175 7.24 1.79 29.14
C ALA A 175 6.27 2.98 29.28
N LEU A 176 5.02 2.72 29.68
CA LEU A 176 4.03 3.74 30.03
C LEU A 176 4.19 4.29 31.47
N GLY A 177 5.25 3.93 32.19
CA GLY A 177 5.53 4.41 33.55
C GLY A 177 4.71 3.72 34.65
N HIS A 178 4.23 2.49 34.41
CA HIS A 178 3.42 1.72 35.34
C HIS A 178 4.09 0.40 35.73
N HIS A 179 4.31 0.21 37.04
CA HIS A 179 4.64 -1.09 37.59
C HIS A 179 3.35 -1.90 37.78
N THR A 180 3.31 -3.12 37.24
CA THR A 180 2.12 -4.00 37.27
C THR A 180 2.54 -5.45 37.55
N PRO A 181 1.66 -6.31 38.10
CA PRO A 181 1.94 -7.73 38.33
C PRO A 181 2.42 -8.52 37.09
N PHE A 182 2.02 -8.09 35.89
CA PHE A 182 2.46 -8.68 34.61
C PHE A 182 3.99 -8.63 34.42
N MET A 183 4.70 -7.72 35.11
CA MET A 183 6.17 -7.61 35.10
C MET A 183 6.92 -8.88 35.53
N HIS A 184 6.27 -9.76 36.29
CA HIS A 184 6.89 -10.98 36.82
C HIS A 184 6.65 -12.22 35.96
N ILE A 185 5.82 -12.11 34.92
CA ILE A 185 5.65 -13.14 33.90
C ILE A 185 6.80 -13.02 32.90
N GLY A 186 7.56 -14.10 32.68
CA GLY A 186 8.55 -14.20 31.60
C GLY A 186 7.98 -14.78 30.30
N MET A 187 8.77 -14.69 29.21
CA MET A 187 8.48 -15.37 27.94
C MET A 187 8.29 -16.89 28.12
N ALA A 188 7.46 -17.51 27.28
CA ALA A 188 7.10 -18.93 27.40
C ALA A 188 8.33 -19.87 27.42
N HIS A 189 9.39 -19.55 26.67
CA HIS A 189 10.62 -20.34 26.62
C HIS A 189 11.54 -20.21 27.85
N ASN A 190 11.28 -19.27 28.76
CA ASN A 190 12.03 -19.13 30.02
C ASN A 190 11.61 -20.18 31.06
N TYR A 191 10.41 -20.76 30.91
CA TYR A 191 9.92 -21.81 31.80
C TYR A 191 10.36 -23.19 31.32
N ARG A 192 10.62 -24.09 32.28
CA ARG A 192 11.02 -25.48 31.97
C ARG A 192 9.84 -26.32 31.45
N ASN A 193 8.63 -25.99 31.88
CA ASN A 193 7.39 -26.65 31.55
C ASN A 193 6.21 -25.67 31.74
N VAL A 194 5.05 -26.02 31.18
CA VAL A 194 3.83 -25.19 31.25
C VAL A 194 3.37 -24.94 32.69
N SER A 195 3.59 -25.89 33.62
CA SER A 195 3.17 -25.75 35.02
C SER A 195 3.89 -24.61 35.74
N GLN A 196 5.15 -24.33 35.40
CA GLN A 196 5.87 -23.18 35.92
C GLN A 196 5.34 -21.86 35.34
N ALA A 197 4.99 -21.83 34.06
CA ALA A 197 4.38 -20.65 33.45
C ALA A 197 3.01 -20.33 34.06
N VAL A 198 2.17 -21.36 34.22
CA VAL A 198 0.87 -21.28 34.91
C VAL A 198 1.02 -20.78 36.34
N GLN A 199 2.05 -21.21 37.08
CA GLN A 199 2.28 -20.69 38.43
C GLN A 199 2.59 -19.19 38.43
N ALA A 200 3.45 -18.70 37.54
CA ALA A 200 3.73 -17.27 37.42
C ALA A 200 2.49 -16.44 37.02
N VAL A 201 1.62 -16.99 36.18
CA VAL A 201 0.32 -16.37 35.84
C VAL A 201 -0.60 -16.35 37.07
N ARG A 202 -0.68 -17.43 37.86
CA ARG A 202 -1.44 -17.45 39.12
C ARG A 202 -0.93 -16.46 40.17
N ASP A 203 0.38 -16.32 40.29
CA ASP A 203 1.00 -15.37 41.22
C ASP A 203 0.65 -13.92 40.83
N CYS A 204 0.73 -13.59 39.53
CA CYS A 204 0.22 -12.35 38.96
C CYS A 204 -1.30 -12.17 39.22
N GLY A 205 -2.09 -13.23 39.04
CA GLY A 205 -3.54 -13.20 39.29
C GLY A 205 -3.89 -12.95 40.76
N TYR A 206 -3.10 -13.48 41.69
CA TYR A 206 -3.24 -13.22 43.12
C TYR A 206 -2.98 -11.74 43.44
N GLU A 207 -1.92 -11.15 42.90
CA GLU A 207 -1.62 -9.72 43.06
C GLU A 207 -2.71 -8.81 42.48
N ILE A 208 -3.26 -9.15 41.31
CA ILE A 208 -4.42 -8.46 40.72
C ILE A 208 -5.62 -8.55 41.68
N SER A 209 -5.93 -9.73 42.24
CA SER A 209 -7.04 -9.92 43.18
C SER A 209 -6.89 -9.15 44.49
N MET A 210 -5.65 -8.81 44.89
CA MET A 210 -5.35 -7.93 46.02
C MET A 210 -5.52 -6.43 45.70
N GLY A 211 -5.84 -6.07 44.46
CA GLY A 211 -5.98 -4.69 44.01
C GLY A 211 -4.64 -3.98 43.78
N LEU A 212 -3.57 -4.72 43.47
CA LEU A 212 -2.24 -4.15 43.22
C LEU A 212 -2.08 -3.56 41.80
N MET A 213 -3.15 -3.57 40.99
CA MET A 213 -3.19 -2.88 39.70
C MET A 213 -3.29 -1.34 39.86
N PRO A 214 -2.45 -0.56 39.17
CA PRO A 214 -2.56 0.90 39.13
C PRO A 214 -3.94 1.38 38.64
N LYS A 215 -4.59 2.26 39.41
CA LYS A 215 -5.91 2.84 39.06
C LYS A 215 -5.92 3.65 37.76
N SER A 216 -4.77 4.10 37.28
CA SER A 216 -4.62 4.83 36.02
C SER A 216 -4.82 3.97 34.77
N ILE A 217 -4.68 2.64 34.89
CA ILE A 217 -4.84 1.70 33.78
C ILE A 217 -6.32 1.42 33.48
N GLY A 218 -7.18 1.47 34.50
CA GLY A 218 -8.57 1.01 34.38
C GLY A 218 -8.70 -0.51 34.25
N PRO A 219 -9.93 -1.03 34.07
CA PRO A 219 -10.19 -2.46 33.93
C PRO A 219 -9.52 -3.04 32.67
N VAL A 220 -8.74 -4.11 32.85
CA VAL A 220 -8.00 -4.75 31.74
C VAL A 220 -8.87 -5.81 31.07
N THR A 221 -9.02 -5.70 29.75
CA THR A 221 -9.88 -6.57 28.93
C THR A 221 -9.07 -7.33 27.89
N PHE A 222 -9.38 -8.62 27.71
CA PHE A 222 -8.79 -9.50 26.70
C PHE A 222 -9.85 -9.96 25.68
N VAL A 223 -9.56 -9.84 24.40
CA VAL A 223 -10.48 -10.18 23.30
C VAL A 223 -9.90 -11.32 22.47
N PHE A 224 -10.61 -12.45 22.41
CA PHE A 224 -10.17 -13.63 21.65
C PHE A 224 -10.92 -13.73 20.30
N THR A 225 -10.23 -13.48 19.20
CA THR A 225 -10.79 -13.56 17.84
C THR A 225 -10.86 -15.00 17.33
N GLY A 226 -11.92 -15.72 17.69
CA GLY A 226 -12.26 -17.05 17.20
C GLY A 226 -12.44 -18.11 18.30
N THR A 227 -12.96 -19.28 17.92
CA THR A 227 -13.36 -20.37 18.84
C THR A 227 -12.56 -21.68 18.66
N GLY A 228 -11.53 -21.65 17.80
CA GLY A 228 -10.68 -22.80 17.49
C GLY A 228 -9.70 -23.17 18.61
N ASN A 229 -8.92 -24.24 18.37
CA ASN A 229 -7.96 -24.77 19.36
C ASN A 229 -6.92 -23.74 19.84
N VAL A 230 -6.53 -22.79 18.98
CA VAL A 230 -5.62 -21.68 19.34
C VAL A 230 -6.25 -20.82 20.44
N SER A 231 -7.46 -20.31 20.20
CA SER A 231 -8.20 -19.48 21.16
C SER A 231 -8.42 -20.23 22.48
N LYS A 232 -8.77 -21.52 22.43
CA LYS A 232 -8.90 -22.37 23.63
C LYS A 232 -7.59 -22.48 24.41
N GLY A 233 -6.46 -22.67 23.73
CA GLY A 233 -5.14 -22.71 24.39
C GLY A 233 -4.72 -21.39 25.01
N ALA A 234 -5.15 -20.26 24.45
CA ALA A 234 -4.94 -18.95 25.07
C ALA A 234 -5.87 -18.76 26.29
N GLN A 235 -7.13 -19.22 26.18
CA GLN A 235 -8.08 -19.23 27.30
C GLN A 235 -7.62 -20.13 28.45
N ASP A 236 -6.99 -21.29 28.17
CA ASP A 236 -6.39 -22.16 29.19
C ASP A 236 -5.38 -21.42 30.09
N ILE A 237 -4.79 -20.31 29.61
CA ILE A 237 -3.87 -19.44 30.36
C ILE A 237 -4.58 -18.23 31.00
N ILE A 238 -5.49 -17.52 30.31
CA ILE A 238 -6.20 -16.38 30.94
C ILE A 238 -7.06 -16.83 32.13
N ASN A 239 -7.56 -18.07 32.11
CA ASN A 239 -8.37 -18.66 33.18
C ASN A 239 -7.61 -18.87 34.50
N GLU A 240 -6.29 -18.67 34.51
CA GLU A 240 -5.45 -18.71 35.71
C GLU A 240 -5.28 -17.32 36.37
N LEU A 241 -5.82 -16.26 35.75
CA LEU A 241 -6.05 -14.95 36.34
C LEU A 241 -7.46 -14.86 36.97
N PRO A 242 -7.77 -13.86 37.82
CA PRO A 242 -9.13 -13.59 38.30
C PRO A 242 -9.98 -13.00 37.16
N VAL A 243 -10.33 -13.85 36.18
CA VAL A 243 -11.02 -13.46 34.95
C VAL A 243 -12.54 -13.53 35.06
N GLU A 244 -13.22 -12.52 34.53
CA GLU A 244 -14.66 -12.47 34.36
C GLU A 244 -14.99 -12.44 32.86
N TYR A 245 -15.74 -13.43 32.37
CA TYR A 245 -16.16 -13.46 30.97
C TYR A 245 -17.43 -12.65 30.79
N VAL A 246 -17.43 -11.77 29.79
CA VAL A 246 -18.52 -10.86 29.45
C VAL A 246 -18.86 -10.97 27.97
N GLU A 247 -20.10 -10.64 27.62
CA GLU A 247 -20.54 -10.60 26.23
C GLU A 247 -19.94 -9.38 25.50
N PRO A 248 -19.72 -9.44 24.16
CA PRO A 248 -19.05 -8.36 23.43
C PRO A 248 -19.71 -6.98 23.56
N HIS A 249 -21.03 -6.93 23.80
CA HIS A 249 -21.77 -5.68 23.98
C HIS A 249 -21.60 -5.05 25.38
N GLU A 250 -21.17 -5.83 26.38
CA GLU A 250 -20.96 -5.37 27.77
C GLU A 250 -19.57 -4.73 27.96
N LEU A 251 -18.65 -4.93 27.01
CA LEU A 251 -17.27 -4.41 27.05
C LEU A 251 -17.19 -2.91 27.37
N LYS A 252 -18.13 -2.13 26.84
CA LYS A 252 -18.18 -0.68 27.07
C LYS A 252 -18.49 -0.33 28.52
N ASP A 253 -19.46 -1.02 29.12
CA ASP A 253 -19.84 -0.80 30.51
C ASP A 253 -18.73 -1.26 31.47
N VAL A 254 -18.04 -2.35 31.12
CA VAL A 254 -16.82 -2.83 31.81
C VAL A 254 -15.74 -1.75 31.82
N SER A 255 -15.46 -1.07 30.71
CA SER A 255 -14.42 -0.01 30.68
C SER A 255 -14.70 1.19 31.59
N HIS A 256 -15.96 1.41 31.96
CA HIS A 256 -16.37 2.52 32.83
C HIS A 256 -16.60 2.10 34.29
N THR A 257 -17.00 0.84 34.54
CA THR A 257 -17.49 0.38 35.86
C THR A 257 -16.85 -0.91 36.38
N GLY A 258 -15.94 -1.51 35.63
CA GLY A 258 -15.30 -2.79 35.96
C GLY A 258 -14.48 -2.76 37.25
N ASP A 259 -14.38 -3.93 37.89
CA ASP A 259 -13.63 -4.16 39.12
C ASP A 259 -12.12 -4.30 38.81
N MET A 260 -11.32 -3.41 39.37
CA MET A 260 -9.85 -3.41 39.24
C MET A 260 -9.16 -4.63 39.88
N SER A 261 -9.87 -5.41 40.69
CA SER A 261 -9.38 -6.68 41.24
C SER A 261 -9.54 -7.88 40.30
N ARG A 262 -10.03 -7.64 39.08
CA ARG A 262 -10.28 -8.65 38.04
C ARG A 262 -9.72 -8.24 36.69
N VAL A 263 -9.64 -9.21 35.79
CA VAL A 263 -9.48 -8.96 34.36
C VAL A 263 -10.74 -9.43 33.64
N TYR A 264 -11.05 -8.86 32.49
CA TYR A 264 -12.24 -9.18 31.71
C TYR A 264 -11.87 -9.92 30.43
N ALA A 265 -12.72 -10.81 29.95
CA ALA A 265 -12.48 -11.57 28.73
C ALA A 265 -13.74 -11.73 27.86
N THR A 266 -13.59 -11.75 26.54
CA THR A 266 -14.66 -12.14 25.62
C THR A 266 -14.16 -12.93 24.42
N VAL A 267 -15.02 -13.76 23.81
CA VAL A 267 -14.66 -14.66 22.70
C VAL A 267 -15.51 -14.36 21.47
N LEU A 268 -14.87 -13.75 20.47
CA LEU A 268 -15.52 -13.32 19.25
C LEU A 268 -15.61 -14.42 18.21
N SER A 269 -16.80 -15.03 18.09
CA SER A 269 -17.22 -15.76 16.89
C SER A 269 -17.47 -14.82 15.70
N ARG A 270 -17.42 -15.36 14.47
CA ARG A 270 -17.66 -14.63 13.21
C ARG A 270 -18.94 -13.78 13.23
N HIS A 271 -20.04 -14.30 13.77
CA HIS A 271 -21.33 -13.59 13.83
C HIS A 271 -21.36 -12.31 14.67
N HIS A 272 -20.38 -12.08 15.56
CA HIS A 272 -20.29 -10.82 16.34
C HIS A 272 -19.69 -9.67 15.54
N HIS A 273 -18.93 -9.99 14.49
CA HIS A 273 -18.09 -9.02 13.79
C HIS A 273 -18.18 -9.10 12.27
N LEU A 274 -18.93 -10.02 11.66
CA LEU A 274 -19.20 -10.10 10.22
C LEU A 274 -20.70 -9.98 9.98
N MET A 275 -21.09 -9.15 9.03
CA MET A 275 -22.48 -8.85 8.70
C MET A 275 -22.68 -8.74 7.18
N ARG A 276 -23.78 -9.27 6.64
CA ARG A 276 -24.15 -9.10 5.24
C ARG A 276 -24.45 -7.63 4.96
N LYS A 277 -23.90 -7.09 3.86
CA LYS A 277 -24.01 -5.67 3.47
C LYS A 277 -25.44 -5.16 3.26
N SER A 278 -26.41 -6.06 3.05
CA SER A 278 -27.82 -5.72 2.76
C SER A 278 -28.72 -5.58 3.98
N ASP A 279 -28.52 -6.41 5.02
CA ASP A 279 -29.46 -6.55 6.15
C ASP A 279 -28.80 -6.66 7.53
N GLY A 280 -27.46 -6.72 7.60
CA GLY A 280 -26.72 -6.83 8.85
C GLY A 280 -26.59 -8.26 9.41
N ILE A 281 -27.15 -9.28 8.76
CA ILE A 281 -27.22 -10.65 9.29
C ILE A 281 -25.96 -11.45 8.91
N TYR A 282 -25.49 -12.34 9.80
CA TYR A 282 -24.43 -13.31 9.48
C TYR A 282 -25.01 -14.68 9.08
N ASP A 283 -24.73 -15.15 7.87
CA ASP A 283 -24.94 -16.55 7.48
C ASP A 283 -23.58 -17.25 7.25
N PRO A 284 -23.26 -18.34 8.00
CA PRO A 284 -21.99 -19.04 7.86
C PRO A 284 -21.79 -19.73 6.50
N LEU A 285 -22.85 -20.26 5.89
CA LEU A 285 -22.78 -21.03 4.64
C LEU A 285 -22.67 -20.09 3.44
N GLU A 286 -23.40 -18.99 3.45
CA GLU A 286 -23.27 -17.98 2.41
C GLU A 286 -21.89 -17.30 2.46
N TYR A 287 -21.38 -16.97 3.65
CA TYR A 287 -20.04 -16.36 3.78
C TYR A 287 -18.90 -17.25 3.26
N GLU A 288 -19.03 -18.59 3.34
CA GLU A 288 -18.01 -19.50 2.80
C GLU A 288 -18.01 -19.61 1.26
N ILE A 289 -19.10 -19.22 0.60
CA ILE A 289 -19.24 -19.24 -0.87
C ILE A 289 -19.09 -17.83 -1.47
N HIS A 290 -19.61 -16.82 -0.77
CA HIS A 290 -19.75 -15.43 -1.19
C HIS A 290 -19.28 -14.44 -0.11
N PRO A 291 -18.00 -14.48 0.30
CA PRO A 291 -17.46 -13.56 1.31
C PRO A 291 -17.56 -12.09 0.90
N GLU A 292 -17.62 -11.78 -0.39
CA GLU A 292 -17.76 -10.43 -0.94
C GLU A 292 -19.08 -9.73 -0.56
N LEU A 293 -20.12 -10.48 -0.20
CA LEU A 293 -21.41 -9.94 0.24
C LEU A 293 -21.38 -9.42 1.69
N TYR A 294 -20.29 -9.69 2.41
CA TYR A 294 -20.14 -9.36 3.82
C TYR A 294 -19.19 -8.19 4.03
N THR A 295 -19.38 -7.51 5.16
CA THR A 295 -18.48 -6.50 5.71
C THR A 295 -18.30 -6.78 7.19
N SER A 296 -17.18 -6.37 7.79
CA SER A 296 -17.00 -6.50 9.22
C SER A 296 -17.31 -5.20 9.96
N ASN A 297 -17.96 -5.32 11.13
CA ASN A 297 -18.36 -4.22 12.01
C ASN A 297 -17.54 -4.19 13.32
N PHE A 298 -16.43 -4.94 13.39
CA PHE A 298 -15.57 -5.11 14.58
C PHE A 298 -15.27 -3.78 15.28
N ARG A 299 -14.88 -2.75 14.53
CA ARG A 299 -14.60 -1.39 15.03
C ARG A 299 -15.79 -0.76 15.78
N THR A 300 -17.02 -1.04 15.36
CA THR A 300 -18.24 -0.44 15.97
C THR A 300 -18.86 -1.27 17.08
N SER A 301 -18.64 -2.60 17.10
CA SER A 301 -19.24 -3.51 18.09
C SER A 301 -18.28 -3.96 19.21
N VAL A 302 -16.97 -3.80 19.02
CA VAL A 302 -15.95 -4.32 19.96
C VAL A 302 -14.99 -3.22 20.44
N SER A 303 -14.58 -2.28 19.57
CA SER A 303 -13.59 -1.26 19.94
C SER A 303 -14.19 -0.19 20.85
N LEU A 304 -13.50 0.10 21.95
CA LEU A 304 -13.95 1.04 22.97
C LEU A 304 -13.31 2.42 22.75
N ASN A 305 -14.17 3.36 22.35
CA ASN A 305 -14.00 4.82 22.21
C ASN A 305 -13.80 5.43 20.80
N ILE A 306 -14.94 5.82 20.21
CA ILE A 306 -15.25 7.11 19.53
C ILE A 306 -14.63 7.48 18.14
N SER A 307 -15.52 7.56 17.14
CA SER A 307 -15.56 8.46 15.95
C SER A 307 -14.56 8.35 14.78
N SER A 308 -15.09 8.73 13.60
CA SER A 308 -14.45 9.04 12.30
C SER A 308 -14.08 7.88 11.33
N ASP A 309 -14.94 7.77 10.30
CA ASP A 309 -14.67 7.67 8.86
C ASP A 309 -13.46 6.88 8.31
N SER A 310 -13.28 5.64 8.76
CA SER A 310 -12.68 4.61 7.90
C SER A 310 -13.56 3.36 7.87
N ARG A 311 -13.79 2.84 6.66
CA ARG A 311 -14.76 1.76 6.38
C ARG A 311 -14.16 0.36 6.42
N ASP A 312 -12.89 0.23 6.75
CA ASP A 312 -12.25 -1.07 6.89
C ASP A 312 -12.15 -1.53 8.34
N SER A 313 -11.98 -2.84 8.48
CA SER A 313 -12.48 -3.62 9.60
C SER A 313 -11.41 -4.48 10.26
N ARG A 314 -10.17 -4.33 9.79
CA ARG A 314 -8.96 -5.05 10.19
C ARG A 314 -7.82 -4.12 10.61
N THR A 315 -8.09 -2.82 10.76
CA THR A 315 -7.15 -1.81 11.28
C THR A 315 -7.12 -1.81 12.81
N ALA A 316 -5.92 -1.68 13.37
CA ALA A 316 -5.70 -1.50 14.79
C ALA A 316 -6.15 -0.12 15.28
N ASN A 317 -6.56 0.03 16.55
CA ASN A 317 -6.99 1.32 17.11
C ASN A 317 -5.93 1.90 18.05
N SER A 318 -5.86 3.23 18.14
CA SER A 318 -5.01 3.95 19.12
C SER A 318 -5.39 3.71 20.59
N SER A 319 -6.48 2.97 20.87
CA SER A 319 -6.88 2.48 22.19
C SER A 319 -6.48 1.03 22.49
N ASP A 320 -6.03 0.25 21.49
CA ASP A 320 -5.60 -1.13 21.68
C ASP A 320 -4.18 -1.15 22.28
N LEU A 321 -3.99 -1.77 23.45
CA LEU A 321 -2.68 -1.74 24.12
C LEU A 321 -1.67 -2.73 23.50
N ALA A 322 -2.15 -3.91 23.09
CA ALA A 322 -1.34 -4.99 22.55
C ALA A 322 -2.18 -5.97 21.72
N ILE A 323 -1.61 -6.55 20.66
CA ILE A 323 -2.23 -7.58 19.81
C ILE A 323 -1.26 -8.76 19.66
N CYS A 324 -1.76 -9.98 19.89
CA CYS A 324 -1.01 -11.21 19.60
C CYS A 324 -1.62 -11.95 18.41
N ASP A 325 -1.00 -11.80 17.23
CA ASP A 325 -1.35 -12.60 16.06
C ASP A 325 -0.68 -13.98 16.14
N ILE A 326 -1.46 -14.99 16.55
CA ILE A 326 -0.98 -16.37 16.66
C ILE A 326 -0.99 -17.11 15.31
N SER A 327 -1.55 -16.50 14.25
CA SER A 327 -1.47 -17.07 12.89
C SER A 327 -0.07 -16.91 12.29
N ALA A 328 0.53 -15.72 12.48
CA ALA A 328 1.76 -15.30 11.83
C ALA A 328 1.73 -15.43 10.29
N ASP A 329 0.57 -15.11 9.70
CA ASP A 329 0.39 -14.96 8.25
C ASP A 329 0.53 -13.48 7.87
N MET A 330 1.62 -13.09 7.19
CA MET A 330 1.85 -11.73 6.68
C MET A 330 0.75 -11.34 5.69
N GLY A 331 0.10 -10.18 5.89
CA GLY A 331 -1.11 -9.79 5.15
C GLY A 331 -2.31 -10.73 5.37
N GLY A 332 -2.31 -11.50 6.45
CA GLY A 332 -3.30 -12.55 6.76
C GLY A 332 -4.45 -12.04 7.64
N SER A 333 -4.61 -12.61 8.84
CA SER A 333 -5.71 -12.23 9.75
C SER A 333 -5.59 -10.80 10.31
N ILE A 334 -4.37 -10.26 10.34
CA ILE A 334 -4.09 -8.85 10.67
C ILE A 334 -3.42 -8.25 9.43
N GLU A 335 -4.20 -7.54 8.62
CA GLU A 335 -3.85 -7.21 7.23
C GLU A 335 -2.69 -6.20 7.11
N PHE A 336 -2.51 -5.33 8.11
CA PHE A 336 -1.41 -4.37 8.18
C PHE A 336 -0.08 -4.97 8.67
N MET A 337 -0.06 -6.22 9.16
CA MET A 337 1.19 -6.87 9.58
C MET A 337 1.98 -7.33 8.35
N THR A 338 3.05 -6.58 8.05
CA THR A 338 3.93 -6.84 6.90
C THR A 338 5.05 -7.84 7.20
N GLU A 339 5.50 -7.93 8.46
CA GLU A 339 6.54 -8.86 8.93
C GLU A 339 6.13 -9.62 10.19
N CYS A 340 6.69 -10.81 10.40
CA CYS A 340 6.48 -11.59 11.63
C CYS A 340 7.66 -11.42 12.61
N THR A 341 7.34 -11.14 13.87
CA THR A 341 8.29 -11.20 15.00
C THR A 341 8.89 -12.60 15.19
N THR A 342 10.01 -12.70 15.91
CA THR A 342 10.74 -13.96 16.13
C THR A 342 10.83 -14.27 17.64
N ILE A 343 11.26 -15.47 18.04
CA ILE A 343 11.48 -15.72 19.48
C ILE A 343 12.60 -14.82 20.04
N ASP A 344 13.60 -14.49 19.21
CA ASP A 344 14.74 -13.63 19.58
C ASP A 344 14.38 -12.14 19.61
N LYS A 345 13.42 -11.70 18.79
CA LYS A 345 12.76 -10.38 18.81
C LYS A 345 11.23 -10.56 18.84
N PRO A 346 10.62 -10.77 20.03
CA PRO A 346 9.23 -11.21 20.15
C PRO A 346 8.17 -10.11 20.05
N PHE A 347 8.57 -8.84 20.09
CA PHE A 347 7.64 -7.71 20.03
C PHE A 347 8.16 -6.63 19.08
N CYS A 348 7.24 -5.95 18.41
CA CYS A 348 7.42 -4.63 17.81
C CYS A 348 6.27 -3.71 18.23
N MET A 349 6.42 -2.41 18.02
CA MET A 349 5.36 -1.42 18.22
C MET A 349 4.84 -0.98 16.86
N TYR A 350 3.53 -1.07 16.65
CA TYR A 350 2.86 -0.61 15.44
C TYR A 350 2.11 0.69 15.74
N ASP A 351 2.52 1.79 15.11
CA ASP A 351 1.79 3.07 15.16
C ASP A 351 0.67 3.05 14.10
N ALA A 352 -0.58 3.00 14.56
CA ALA A 352 -1.75 2.87 13.70
C ALA A 352 -2.12 4.15 12.94
N ASP A 353 -1.67 5.32 13.41
CA ASP A 353 -1.93 6.61 12.78
C ASP A 353 -0.86 6.90 11.69
N GLN A 354 0.36 6.42 11.89
CA GLN A 354 1.48 6.60 10.95
C GLN A 354 1.72 5.39 10.00
N HIS A 355 1.15 4.22 10.33
CA HIS A 355 1.43 2.93 9.66
C HIS A 355 2.92 2.55 9.67
N ILE A 356 3.59 2.69 10.82
CA ILE A 356 5.02 2.39 10.98
C ILE A 356 5.24 1.34 12.08
N ASP A 357 6.11 0.37 11.80
CA ASP A 357 6.64 -0.58 12.79
C ASP A 357 7.95 -0.06 13.42
N HIS A 358 8.07 -0.22 14.75
CA HIS A 358 9.23 0.18 15.53
C HIS A 358 9.75 -0.99 16.40
N ASP A 359 11.08 -1.15 16.43
CA ASP A 359 11.82 -2.18 17.17
C ASP A 359 11.85 -1.96 18.71
N SER A 360 11.30 -0.84 19.20
CA SER A 360 11.26 -0.47 20.63
C SER A 360 9.86 -0.65 21.20
N VAL A 361 9.73 -1.05 22.47
CA VAL A 361 8.45 -1.09 23.21
C VAL A 361 8.01 0.27 23.78
N GLU A 362 8.89 1.26 23.69
CA GLU A 362 8.65 2.66 24.07
C GLU A 362 8.10 3.45 22.86
N GLY A 363 7.10 4.31 23.09
CA GLY A 363 6.49 5.14 22.05
C GLY A 363 4.96 5.03 21.96
N THR A 364 4.36 5.77 21.03
CA THR A 364 2.95 5.66 20.63
C THR A 364 2.68 4.33 19.90
N GLY A 365 1.40 3.99 19.73
CA GLY A 365 0.99 2.75 19.05
C GLY A 365 0.78 1.55 19.97
N ILE A 366 0.81 0.37 19.36
CA ILE A 366 0.25 -0.89 19.85
C ILE A 366 1.36 -1.96 19.89
N LEU A 367 1.45 -2.72 20.99
CA LEU A 367 2.45 -3.79 21.09
C LEU A 367 2.03 -5.03 20.28
N MET A 368 2.75 -5.33 19.20
CA MET A 368 2.48 -6.48 18.34
C MET A 368 3.35 -7.68 18.71
N CYS A 369 2.76 -8.89 18.72
CA CYS A 369 3.45 -10.18 18.87
C CYS A 369 2.91 -11.16 17.82
N SER A 370 3.72 -11.53 16.82
CA SER A 370 3.34 -12.43 15.72
C SER A 370 4.48 -13.40 15.41
N ILE A 371 4.52 -14.57 16.09
CA ILE A 371 5.65 -15.52 16.04
C ILE A 371 5.24 -16.82 15.34
N ASP A 372 5.87 -17.13 14.20
CA ASP A 372 5.54 -18.26 13.30
C ASP A 372 5.63 -19.67 13.93
N ASN A 373 6.34 -19.79 15.05
CA ASN A 373 6.74 -21.07 15.62
C ASN A 373 6.48 -21.20 17.14
N LEU A 374 5.57 -20.39 17.70
CA LEU A 374 5.16 -20.35 19.12
C LEU A 374 5.23 -21.68 19.91
N PRO A 375 4.70 -22.85 19.44
CA PRO A 375 4.78 -24.09 20.21
C PRO A 375 6.19 -24.66 20.40
N ALA A 376 7.22 -24.12 19.74
CA ALA A 376 8.62 -24.46 19.99
C ALA A 376 9.14 -23.92 21.33
N GLN A 377 8.45 -22.94 21.92
CA GLN A 377 8.76 -22.40 23.24
C GLN A 377 8.37 -23.35 24.39
N LEU A 378 7.36 -24.21 24.19
CA LEU A 378 6.93 -25.27 25.13
C LEU A 378 7.11 -26.67 24.50
N PRO A 379 8.36 -27.10 24.26
CA PRO A 379 8.64 -28.19 23.34
C PRO A 379 8.32 -29.58 23.88
N ILE A 380 8.25 -29.78 25.21
CA ILE A 380 7.97 -31.09 25.82
C ILE A 380 6.49 -31.41 25.66
N GLU A 381 5.62 -30.51 26.09
CA GLU A 381 4.18 -30.67 26.06
C GLU A 381 3.64 -30.66 24.62
N ALA A 382 4.21 -29.82 23.74
CA ALA A 382 3.95 -29.88 22.31
C ALA A 382 4.34 -31.24 21.70
N THR A 383 5.45 -31.86 22.15
CA THR A 383 5.87 -33.21 21.73
C THR A 383 4.89 -34.29 22.21
N GLU A 384 4.39 -34.17 23.43
CA GLU A 384 3.42 -35.12 23.99
C GLU A 384 2.08 -35.04 23.25
N TYR A 385 1.49 -33.85 23.16
CA TYR A 385 0.19 -33.58 22.53
C TYR A 385 0.15 -33.89 21.03
N PHE A 386 1.27 -33.65 20.33
CA PHE A 386 1.44 -34.01 18.93
C PHE A 386 1.55 -35.53 18.79
N GLY A 387 2.31 -36.17 19.68
CA GLY A 387 2.43 -37.62 19.74
C GLY A 387 1.09 -38.33 19.97
N ASP A 388 0.24 -37.82 20.87
CA ASP A 388 -1.10 -38.38 21.14
C ASP A 388 -1.99 -38.43 19.90
N ARG A 389 -1.87 -37.42 19.02
CA ARG A 389 -2.64 -37.33 17.78
C ARG A 389 -2.02 -38.13 16.63
N LEU A 390 -0.69 -38.23 16.58
CA LEU A 390 0.00 -38.97 15.53
C LEU A 390 0.00 -40.48 15.77
N PHE A 391 0.22 -40.90 17.02
CA PHE A 391 0.47 -42.30 17.39
C PHE A 391 -0.64 -43.28 16.95
N PRO A 392 -1.95 -42.99 17.09
CA PRO A 392 -3.01 -43.90 16.63
C PRO A 392 -2.93 -44.23 15.13
N TYR A 393 -2.39 -43.31 14.31
CA TYR A 393 -2.32 -43.44 12.86
C TYR A 393 -0.96 -43.94 12.36
N ILE A 394 -0.01 -44.23 13.25
CA ILE A 394 1.38 -44.53 12.87
C ILE A 394 1.54 -45.88 12.15
N TRP A 395 0.58 -46.78 12.34
CA TRP A 395 0.51 -48.09 11.68
C TRP A 395 -0.32 -48.05 10.38
N GLU A 396 -1.31 -47.18 10.32
CA GLU A 396 -2.23 -47.04 9.18
C GLU A 396 -1.85 -45.90 8.22
N MET A 397 -0.68 -45.28 8.39
CA MET A 397 -0.31 -43.97 7.82
C MET A 397 -0.88 -43.72 6.42
N VAL A 398 -1.87 -42.82 6.42
CA VAL A 398 -3.01 -42.91 5.50
C VAL A 398 -2.59 -42.67 4.05
N ARG A 399 -3.12 -43.50 3.14
CA ARG A 399 -2.90 -43.35 1.68
C ARG A 399 -3.26 -41.96 1.13
N THR A 400 -4.10 -41.19 1.83
CA THR A 400 -4.63 -39.89 1.44
C THR A 400 -3.70 -38.69 1.70
N ALA A 401 -2.63 -38.87 2.49
CA ALA A 401 -1.68 -37.84 2.90
C ALA A 401 -0.28 -37.99 2.24
N VAL A 402 -0.15 -38.91 1.28
CA VAL A 402 1.10 -39.20 0.57
C VAL A 402 1.30 -38.20 -0.57
N ILE A 403 2.28 -37.31 -0.45
CA ILE A 403 2.58 -36.27 -1.46
C ILE A 403 3.35 -36.88 -2.64
N THR A 404 4.45 -37.57 -2.34
CA THR A 404 5.34 -38.21 -3.32
C THR A 404 5.36 -39.73 -3.12
N SER A 405 5.57 -40.49 -4.20
CA SER A 405 5.87 -41.92 -4.14
C SER A 405 6.51 -42.35 -5.46
N ASN A 406 7.47 -43.28 -5.42
CA ASN A 406 8.09 -43.89 -6.61
C ASN A 406 8.66 -42.86 -7.61
N GLY A 407 9.19 -41.74 -7.11
CA GLY A 407 9.76 -40.68 -7.93
C GLY A 407 8.77 -39.71 -8.57
N SER A 408 7.47 -39.83 -8.30
CA SER A 408 6.44 -38.90 -8.79
C SER A 408 5.61 -38.30 -7.67
N LEU A 409 4.94 -37.18 -7.96
CA LEU A 409 3.77 -36.74 -7.19
C LEU A 409 2.66 -37.79 -7.29
N THR A 410 1.88 -37.99 -6.23
CA THR A 410 0.69 -38.85 -6.31
C THR A 410 -0.48 -38.09 -6.95
N PRO A 411 -1.51 -38.75 -7.53
CA PRO A 411 -2.54 -38.09 -8.34
C PRO A 411 -3.24 -36.91 -7.66
N LYS A 412 -3.44 -36.95 -6.34
CA LYS A 412 -4.08 -35.88 -5.56
C LYS A 412 -3.22 -34.60 -5.47
N PHE A 413 -1.91 -34.69 -5.73
CA PHE A 413 -0.93 -33.61 -5.57
C PHE A 413 -0.23 -33.23 -6.88
N GLN A 414 -0.66 -33.76 -8.02
CA GLN A 414 -0.13 -33.37 -9.35
C GLN A 414 -0.33 -31.87 -9.64
N TYR A 415 -1.36 -31.24 -9.07
CA TYR A 415 -1.57 -29.78 -9.14
C TYR A 415 -0.38 -28.96 -8.59
N ILE A 416 0.51 -29.55 -7.77
CA ILE A 416 1.71 -28.86 -7.31
C ILE A 416 2.60 -28.52 -8.50
N GLU A 417 2.66 -29.37 -9.53
CA GLU A 417 3.42 -29.09 -10.75
C GLU A 417 2.79 -27.93 -11.54
N GLU A 418 1.47 -27.87 -11.67
CA GLU A 418 0.77 -26.73 -12.28
C GLU A 418 1.02 -25.41 -11.51
N LEU A 419 1.10 -25.47 -10.18
CA LEU A 419 1.48 -24.31 -9.36
C LEU A 419 2.96 -23.93 -9.53
N ARG A 420 3.86 -24.91 -9.71
CA ARG A 420 5.27 -24.65 -10.06
C ARG A 420 5.36 -24.00 -11.42
N GLU A 421 4.69 -24.53 -12.45
CA GLU A 421 4.64 -23.96 -13.80
C GLU A 421 4.06 -22.54 -13.79
N ARG A 422 2.99 -22.26 -13.02
CA ARG A 422 2.46 -20.89 -12.87
C ARG A 422 3.42 -19.96 -12.12
N SER A 423 4.07 -20.43 -11.06
CA SER A 423 5.07 -19.65 -10.33
C SER A 423 6.32 -19.41 -11.17
N GLU A 424 6.72 -20.38 -11.99
CA GLU A 424 7.84 -20.29 -12.91
C GLU A 424 7.49 -19.42 -14.11
N GLN A 425 6.26 -19.45 -14.64
CA GLN A 425 5.75 -18.46 -15.61
C GLN A 425 5.76 -17.06 -15.01
N ALA A 426 5.26 -16.86 -13.79
CA ALA A 426 5.32 -15.57 -13.10
C ALA A 426 6.76 -15.10 -12.82
N LYS A 427 7.70 -16.03 -12.57
CA LYS A 427 9.14 -15.74 -12.44
C LYS A 427 9.83 -15.52 -13.77
N ILE A 428 9.40 -16.18 -14.84
CA ILE A 428 9.83 -15.92 -16.21
C ILE A 428 9.36 -14.52 -16.58
N MET A 429 8.11 -14.11 -16.29
CA MET A 429 7.68 -12.72 -16.40
C MET A 429 8.55 -11.77 -15.56
N LYS A 430 8.93 -12.16 -14.33
CA LYS A 430 9.86 -11.41 -13.46
C LYS A 430 11.35 -11.43 -13.91
N LYS A 431 11.72 -12.21 -14.94
CA LYS A 431 13.13 -12.46 -15.34
C LYS A 431 13.39 -12.32 -16.85
N ALA A 432 12.35 -12.31 -17.68
CA ALA A 432 12.39 -12.26 -19.13
C ALA A 432 12.13 -10.84 -19.64
N GLY A 433 13.06 -9.93 -19.34
CA GLY A 433 13.15 -8.63 -19.99
C GLY A 433 11.98 -7.65 -19.77
N MET A 434 11.01 -7.97 -18.90
CA MET A 434 9.91 -7.05 -18.60
C MET A 434 10.43 -5.78 -17.94
N LYS A 435 10.14 -4.64 -18.57
CA LYS A 435 10.49 -3.30 -18.09
C LYS A 435 9.55 -2.94 -16.94
N ARG A 436 10.09 -2.62 -15.78
CA ARG A 436 9.34 -2.21 -14.58
C ARG A 436 9.39 -0.70 -14.41
N VAL A 437 8.22 -0.05 -14.40
CA VAL A 437 8.09 1.40 -14.25
C VAL A 437 7.34 1.74 -12.96
N LEU A 438 7.94 2.55 -12.09
CA LEU A 438 7.28 3.09 -10.90
C LEU A 438 6.63 4.43 -11.25
N LEU A 439 5.30 4.49 -11.24
CA LEU A 439 4.52 5.71 -11.44
C LEU A 439 4.08 6.27 -10.09
N LEU A 440 4.70 7.37 -9.68
CA LEU A 440 4.37 8.09 -8.45
C LEU A 440 3.21 9.06 -8.73
N GLY A 441 2.06 8.81 -8.11
CA GLY A 441 0.82 9.61 -8.22
C GLY A 441 -0.30 8.92 -9.02
N SER A 442 -1.50 8.86 -8.43
CA SER A 442 -2.73 8.30 -9.02
C SER A 442 -3.70 9.35 -9.61
N GLY A 443 -3.22 10.57 -9.88
CA GLY A 443 -4.06 11.68 -10.33
C GLY A 443 -4.58 11.54 -11.77
N TYR A 444 -5.42 12.49 -12.21
CA TYR A 444 -6.09 12.45 -13.53
C TYR A 444 -5.14 12.29 -14.74
N VAL A 445 -3.89 12.73 -14.64
CA VAL A 445 -2.88 12.63 -15.71
C VAL A 445 -2.19 11.25 -15.78
N SER A 446 -2.36 10.38 -14.78
CA SER A 446 -1.67 9.10 -14.68
C SER A 446 -2.26 8.00 -15.58
N GLY A 447 -3.55 8.09 -15.90
CA GLY A 447 -4.24 7.09 -16.75
C GLY A 447 -3.60 6.90 -18.14
N PRO A 448 -3.38 7.95 -18.94
CA PRO A 448 -2.71 7.85 -20.24
C PRO A 448 -1.27 7.32 -20.17
N VAL A 449 -0.58 7.51 -19.03
CA VAL A 449 0.77 6.98 -18.83
C VAL A 449 0.74 5.46 -18.75
N ILE A 450 -0.14 4.93 -17.90
CA ILE A 450 -0.29 3.48 -17.71
C ILE A 450 -0.82 2.84 -18.99
N GLU A 451 -1.85 3.44 -19.61
CA GLU A 451 -2.44 2.96 -20.86
C GLU A 451 -1.38 2.84 -21.95
N TYR A 452 -0.65 3.92 -22.26
CA TYR A 452 0.39 3.91 -23.29
C TYR A 452 1.52 2.90 -23.00
N LEU A 453 1.97 2.80 -21.74
CA LEU A 453 3.06 1.89 -21.37
C LEU A 453 2.64 0.41 -21.40
N THR A 454 1.42 0.09 -20.96
CA THR A 454 0.91 -1.30 -20.86
C THR A 454 0.36 -1.87 -22.17
N ARG A 455 0.29 -1.07 -23.24
CA ARG A 455 0.13 -1.57 -24.63
C ARG A 455 1.22 -2.58 -25.01
N ASP A 456 2.42 -2.43 -24.46
CA ASP A 456 3.48 -3.41 -24.54
C ASP A 456 3.34 -4.45 -23.40
N PRO A 457 3.07 -5.74 -23.70
CA PRO A 457 2.99 -6.77 -22.67
C PRO A 457 4.34 -7.03 -21.97
N GLY A 458 5.45 -6.54 -22.55
CA GLY A 458 6.78 -6.49 -21.94
C GLY A 458 6.96 -5.38 -20.91
N THR A 459 5.93 -4.61 -20.55
CA THR A 459 6.02 -3.55 -19.54
C THR A 459 5.05 -3.79 -18.38
N GLN A 460 5.53 -3.56 -17.16
CA GLN A 460 4.78 -3.56 -15.91
C GLN A 460 4.85 -2.18 -15.26
N VAL A 461 3.72 -1.68 -14.77
CA VAL A 461 3.63 -0.37 -14.10
C VAL A 461 3.17 -0.55 -12.65
N THR A 462 3.97 -0.09 -11.70
CA THR A 462 3.56 0.00 -10.29
C THR A 462 3.07 1.41 -10.03
N VAL A 463 1.81 1.58 -9.64
CA VAL A 463 1.18 2.87 -9.35
C VAL A 463 1.19 3.08 -7.84
N ALA A 464 1.96 4.07 -7.39
CA ALA A 464 2.13 4.39 -5.98
C ALA A 464 1.39 5.68 -5.62
N SER A 465 0.60 5.66 -4.54
CA SER A 465 -0.18 6.82 -4.08
C SER A 465 -0.47 6.77 -2.58
N VAL A 466 -0.70 7.93 -1.96
CA VAL A 466 -1.23 8.01 -0.58
C VAL A 466 -2.69 7.55 -0.49
N LEU A 467 -3.43 7.60 -1.61
CA LEU A 467 -4.80 7.09 -1.71
C LEU A 467 -4.79 5.74 -2.44
N LEU A 468 -4.62 4.65 -1.68
CA LEU A 468 -4.55 3.28 -2.22
C LEU A 468 -5.76 2.95 -3.13
N THR A 469 -6.96 3.33 -2.72
CA THR A 469 -8.20 3.11 -3.49
C THR A 469 -8.15 3.73 -4.89
N GLN A 470 -7.52 4.90 -5.06
CA GLN A 470 -7.32 5.50 -6.38
C GLN A 470 -6.27 4.74 -7.21
N ALA A 471 -5.21 4.23 -6.58
CA ALA A 471 -4.23 3.39 -7.25
C ALA A 471 -4.87 2.06 -7.70
N GLU A 472 -5.70 1.43 -6.88
CA GLU A 472 -6.45 0.20 -7.20
C GLU A 472 -7.47 0.43 -8.32
N GLU A 473 -8.28 1.49 -8.26
CA GLU A 473 -9.22 1.86 -9.32
C GLU A 473 -8.51 2.14 -10.66
N LEU A 474 -7.26 2.59 -10.63
CA LEU A 474 -6.47 2.87 -11.82
C LEU A 474 -5.80 1.59 -12.33
N ALA A 475 -5.24 0.76 -11.44
CA ALA A 475 -4.63 -0.51 -11.78
C ALA A 475 -5.66 -1.52 -12.33
N GLY A 476 -6.88 -1.57 -11.78
CA GLY A 476 -7.95 -2.45 -12.26
C GLY A 476 -8.44 -2.17 -13.68
N LYS A 477 -8.05 -1.04 -14.29
CA LYS A 477 -8.41 -0.66 -15.67
C LYS A 477 -7.40 -1.15 -16.72
N TYR A 478 -6.17 -1.49 -16.34
CA TYR A 478 -5.07 -1.74 -17.27
C TYR A 478 -4.33 -3.05 -16.94
N PRO A 479 -3.88 -3.82 -17.95
CA PRO A 479 -3.08 -5.02 -17.72
C PRO A 479 -1.73 -4.66 -17.07
N ASN A 480 -1.06 -5.66 -16.49
CA ASN A 480 0.29 -5.52 -15.93
C ASN A 480 0.49 -4.34 -14.96
N THR A 481 -0.56 -3.89 -14.28
CA THR A 481 -0.52 -2.73 -13.38
C THR A 481 -0.71 -3.17 -11.93
N ILE A 482 0.14 -2.69 -11.02
CA ILE A 482 0.15 -3.06 -9.59
C ILE A 482 -0.08 -1.81 -8.75
N PRO A 483 -1.11 -1.76 -7.88
CA PRO A 483 -1.31 -0.65 -6.95
C PRO A 483 -0.46 -0.81 -5.69
N VAL A 484 0.09 0.29 -5.18
CA VAL A 484 0.86 0.34 -3.92
C VAL A 484 0.50 1.61 -3.15
N MET A 485 0.36 1.50 -1.82
CA MET A 485 0.26 2.67 -0.95
C MET A 485 1.67 3.21 -0.66
N LEU A 486 1.88 4.51 -0.90
CA LEU A 486 3.15 5.18 -0.61
C LEU A 486 2.95 6.66 -0.32
N ASP A 487 3.44 7.11 0.84
CA ASP A 487 3.70 8.52 1.11
C ASP A 487 5.19 8.84 0.93
N VAL A 488 5.52 9.59 -0.12
CA VAL A 488 6.90 9.99 -0.43
C VAL A 488 7.50 10.98 0.59
N THR A 489 6.71 11.52 1.51
CA THR A 489 7.16 12.49 2.52
C THR A 489 7.53 11.86 3.86
N SER A 490 6.91 10.72 4.21
CA SER A 490 7.10 10.02 5.49
C SER A 490 7.75 8.63 5.35
N GLN A 491 7.61 7.96 4.20
CA GLN A 491 8.03 6.56 4.00
C GLN A 491 9.29 6.43 3.13
N GLU A 492 10.37 7.14 3.46
CA GLU A 492 11.60 7.20 2.65
C GLU A 492 12.19 5.81 2.33
N GLY A 493 12.22 4.89 3.29
CA GLY A 493 12.73 3.52 3.07
C GLY A 493 11.85 2.68 2.15
N HIS A 494 10.53 2.90 2.15
CA HIS A 494 9.62 2.22 1.22
C HIS A 494 9.78 2.78 -0.20
N LEU A 495 9.92 4.11 -0.34
CA LEU A 495 10.28 4.75 -1.60
C LEU A 495 11.64 4.24 -2.12
N GLU A 496 12.67 4.12 -1.27
CA GLU A 496 13.97 3.56 -1.67
C GLU A 496 13.84 2.14 -2.22
N SER A 497 13.14 1.27 -1.50
CA SER A 497 12.89 -0.12 -1.90
C SER A 497 12.17 -0.20 -3.24
N LEU A 498 11.08 0.57 -3.41
CA LEU A 498 10.34 0.62 -4.66
C LEU A 498 11.19 1.17 -5.80
N VAL A 499 11.90 2.29 -5.63
CA VAL A 499 12.77 2.85 -6.69
C VAL A 499 13.79 1.80 -7.15
N LYS A 500 14.49 1.16 -6.21
CA LYS A 500 15.48 0.10 -6.47
C LYS A 500 14.90 -1.10 -7.23
N ASP A 501 13.62 -1.39 -7.05
CA ASP A 501 12.91 -2.48 -7.71
C ASP A 501 12.32 -2.11 -9.09
N HIS A 502 12.66 -0.95 -9.67
CA HIS A 502 12.18 -0.53 -10.99
C HIS A 502 13.31 -0.04 -11.91
N ASP A 503 13.12 -0.12 -13.23
CA ASP A 503 14.09 0.32 -14.24
C ASP A 503 13.98 1.83 -14.54
N LEU A 504 12.82 2.40 -14.23
CA LEU A 504 12.45 3.80 -14.46
C LEU A 504 11.41 4.26 -13.44
N VAL A 505 11.54 5.50 -12.98
CA VAL A 505 10.52 6.20 -12.18
C VAL A 505 9.89 7.31 -13.03
N ILE A 506 8.57 7.48 -12.91
CA ILE A 506 7.82 8.62 -13.45
C ILE A 506 7.14 9.32 -12.29
N SER A 507 7.42 10.62 -12.10
CA SER A 507 6.76 11.43 -11.06
C SER A 507 5.69 12.32 -11.67
N MET A 508 4.43 12.03 -11.32
CA MET A 508 3.25 12.87 -11.58
C MET A 508 2.74 13.56 -10.29
N LEU A 509 3.58 13.57 -9.25
CA LEU A 509 3.33 14.28 -8.00
C LEU A 509 3.61 15.81 -8.12
N PRO A 510 3.14 16.63 -7.17
CA PRO A 510 3.52 18.04 -7.09
C PRO A 510 5.04 18.27 -7.14
N TYR A 511 5.45 19.32 -7.86
CA TYR A 511 6.87 19.53 -8.21
C TYR A 511 7.81 19.73 -7.01
N SER A 512 7.28 20.08 -5.85
CA SER A 512 8.00 20.17 -4.57
C SER A 512 8.59 18.83 -4.11
N TYR A 513 8.06 17.69 -4.57
CA TYR A 513 8.55 16.36 -4.19
C TYR A 513 9.62 15.81 -5.14
N HIS A 514 9.75 16.38 -6.35
CA HIS A 514 10.73 15.91 -7.34
C HIS A 514 12.18 15.88 -6.81
N PRO A 515 12.67 16.86 -6.02
CA PRO A 515 14.04 16.81 -5.47
C PRO A 515 14.29 15.62 -4.53
N VAL A 516 13.29 15.19 -3.74
CA VAL A 516 13.40 14.01 -2.85
C VAL A 516 13.44 12.73 -3.68
N ILE A 517 12.52 12.60 -4.64
CA ILE A 517 12.43 11.46 -5.55
C ILE A 517 13.71 11.33 -6.39
N ALA A 518 14.24 12.44 -6.91
CA ALA A 518 15.45 12.46 -7.72
C ALA A 518 16.70 12.06 -6.92
N LYS A 519 16.82 12.47 -5.65
CA LYS A 519 17.88 11.98 -4.75
C LYS A 519 17.83 10.45 -4.61
N GLN A 520 16.64 9.87 -4.41
CA GLN A 520 16.49 8.41 -4.31
C GLN A 520 16.79 7.70 -5.65
N CYS A 521 16.38 8.27 -6.79
CA CYS A 521 16.73 7.77 -8.12
C CYS A 521 18.26 7.79 -8.36
N ILE A 522 18.94 8.86 -7.94
CA ILE A 522 20.41 9.00 -8.01
C ILE A 522 21.11 7.95 -7.14
N ASN A 523 20.64 7.75 -5.89
CA ASN A 523 21.21 6.78 -4.96
C ASN A 523 21.11 5.34 -5.49
N GLN A 524 19.94 4.95 -6.02
CA GLN A 524 19.68 3.60 -6.54
C GLN A 524 20.09 3.41 -8.01
N LYS A 525 20.56 4.48 -8.69
CA LYS A 525 20.94 4.51 -10.11
C LYS A 525 19.81 4.16 -11.08
N VAL A 526 18.61 4.67 -10.80
CA VAL A 526 17.40 4.49 -11.59
C VAL A 526 17.08 5.79 -12.34
N ASN A 527 16.58 5.69 -13.58
CA ASN A 527 16.22 6.87 -14.38
C ASN A 527 14.92 7.51 -13.85
N LEU A 528 14.72 8.80 -14.10
CA LEU A 528 13.53 9.54 -13.65
C LEU A 528 12.92 10.36 -14.80
N ILE A 529 11.59 10.46 -14.85
CA ILE A 529 10.85 11.36 -15.74
C ILE A 529 9.88 12.21 -14.93
N THR A 530 9.78 13.50 -15.25
CA THR A 530 8.76 14.40 -14.69
C THR A 530 8.10 15.25 -15.77
N ALA A 531 6.80 15.50 -15.62
CA ALA A 531 6.04 16.44 -16.45
C ALA A 531 6.04 17.86 -15.86
N SER A 532 7.17 18.30 -15.28
CA SER A 532 7.28 19.55 -14.53
C SER A 532 8.56 20.30 -14.85
N TYR A 533 8.52 21.62 -14.62
CA TYR A 533 9.66 22.52 -14.72
C TYR A 533 10.89 22.03 -13.95
N LEU A 534 12.07 22.18 -14.54
CA LEU A 534 13.34 21.88 -13.90
C LEU A 534 13.66 22.94 -12.83
N SER A 535 13.43 22.61 -11.55
CA SER A 535 13.67 23.52 -10.42
C SER A 535 15.16 23.78 -10.17
N PRO A 536 15.55 24.89 -9.52
CA PRO A 536 16.94 25.14 -9.13
C PRO A 536 17.52 24.01 -8.29
N GLU A 537 16.77 23.51 -7.29
CA GLU A 537 17.17 22.39 -6.44
C GLU A 537 17.45 21.09 -7.22
N MET A 538 16.75 20.88 -8.35
CA MET A 538 17.01 19.76 -9.25
C MET A 538 18.26 19.99 -10.12
N LYS A 539 18.59 21.25 -10.48
CA LYS A 539 19.82 21.59 -11.22
C LYS A 539 21.09 21.30 -10.42
N ASP A 540 21.01 21.43 -9.09
CA ASP A 540 22.12 21.13 -8.18
C ASP A 540 22.35 19.62 -7.98
N LEU A 541 21.45 18.75 -8.48
CA LEU A 541 21.60 17.30 -8.42
C LEU A 541 22.48 16.79 -9.56
N HIS A 542 23.70 16.34 -9.24
CA HIS A 542 24.69 15.84 -10.19
C HIS A 542 24.37 14.44 -10.77
N ALA A 543 23.18 14.26 -11.38
CA ALA A 543 22.69 13.00 -11.94
C ALA A 543 23.64 12.33 -12.96
N GLU A 544 24.48 13.13 -13.64
CA GLU A 544 25.54 12.66 -14.54
C GLU A 544 26.54 11.74 -13.83
N GLN A 545 26.91 12.04 -12.58
CA GLN A 545 27.88 11.28 -11.80
C GLN A 545 27.34 9.89 -11.41
N ALA A 546 26.01 9.74 -11.28
CA ALA A 546 25.36 8.46 -11.05
C ALA A 546 25.14 7.64 -12.34
N GLY A 547 25.36 8.23 -13.52
CA GLY A 547 25.16 7.57 -14.81
C GLY A 547 23.69 7.40 -15.22
N ILE A 548 22.76 8.11 -14.59
CA ILE A 548 21.32 8.06 -14.88
C ILE A 548 20.89 9.17 -15.82
N THR A 549 19.69 9.02 -16.38
CA THR A 549 19.00 10.02 -17.19
C THR A 549 17.79 10.52 -16.40
N ILE A 550 17.70 11.84 -16.21
CA ILE A 550 16.51 12.49 -15.65
C ILE A 550 15.92 13.38 -16.75
N VAL A 551 14.74 13.03 -17.26
CA VAL A 551 14.04 13.84 -18.27
C VAL A 551 12.96 14.68 -17.59
N ASN A 552 13.13 15.99 -17.59
CA ASN A 552 12.15 16.93 -17.05
C ASN A 552 11.32 17.55 -18.17
N GLU A 553 10.30 18.32 -17.79
CA GLU A 553 9.51 19.12 -18.73
C GLU A 553 8.80 18.29 -19.81
N MET A 554 8.45 17.03 -19.51
CA MET A 554 7.72 16.13 -20.42
C MET A 554 6.20 16.21 -20.24
N GLY A 555 5.61 17.39 -20.40
CA GLY A 555 4.16 17.62 -20.30
C GLY A 555 3.57 18.45 -21.46
N LEU A 556 2.54 19.24 -21.16
CA LEU A 556 1.91 20.18 -22.10
C LEU A 556 2.66 21.52 -22.14
N ASP A 557 2.72 22.17 -20.99
CA ASP A 557 3.40 23.44 -20.69
C ASP A 557 3.93 23.28 -19.25
N PRO A 558 5.18 22.85 -19.05
CA PRO A 558 6.24 22.70 -20.05
C PRO A 558 6.24 21.31 -20.74
N GLY A 559 6.57 21.29 -22.04
CA GLY A 559 6.81 20.12 -22.87
C GLY A 559 6.44 20.33 -24.34
N ILE A 560 5.18 20.12 -24.71
CA ILE A 560 4.71 20.27 -26.11
C ILE A 560 4.98 21.68 -26.66
N ASP A 561 4.87 22.71 -25.82
CA ASP A 561 5.24 24.09 -26.15
C ASP A 561 6.71 24.23 -26.58
N HIS A 562 7.64 23.62 -25.84
CA HIS A 562 9.07 23.60 -26.14
C HIS A 562 9.34 22.86 -27.44
N MET A 563 8.75 21.67 -27.59
CA MET A 563 8.95 20.81 -28.75
C MET A 563 8.48 21.48 -30.05
N LEU A 564 7.30 22.10 -30.04
CA LEU A 564 6.76 22.84 -31.19
C LEU A 564 7.52 24.15 -31.47
N ALA A 565 8.00 24.84 -30.43
CA ALA A 565 8.82 26.04 -30.59
C ALA A 565 10.17 25.68 -31.22
N MET A 566 10.87 24.68 -30.67
CA MET A 566 12.17 24.23 -31.17
C MET A 566 12.08 23.63 -32.57
N GLU A 567 11.05 22.82 -32.91
CA GLU A 567 10.86 22.34 -34.28
C GLU A 567 10.81 23.49 -35.31
N CYS A 568 10.15 24.59 -34.95
CA CYS A 568 10.03 25.77 -35.81
C CYS A 568 11.34 26.58 -35.88
N ILE A 569 11.95 26.88 -34.72
CA ILE A 569 13.18 27.68 -34.59
C ILE A 569 14.34 26.99 -35.30
N ASP A 570 14.48 25.68 -35.12
CA ASP A 570 15.56 24.89 -35.73
C ASP A 570 15.42 24.74 -37.25
N GLN A 571 14.19 24.76 -37.76
CA GLN A 571 13.93 24.78 -39.19
C GLN A 571 14.26 26.16 -39.77
N ALA A 572 13.76 27.24 -39.14
CA ALA A 572 14.06 28.61 -39.54
C ALA A 572 15.57 28.90 -39.57
N LYS A 573 16.32 28.46 -38.54
CA LYS A 573 17.78 28.56 -38.51
C LYS A 573 18.46 27.76 -39.62
N ALA A 574 17.93 26.59 -39.99
CA ALA A 574 18.45 25.77 -41.09
C ALA A 574 18.18 26.41 -42.47
N ASP A 575 17.08 27.14 -42.60
CA ASP A 575 16.71 27.90 -43.80
C ASP A 575 17.41 29.28 -43.89
N GLY A 576 18.27 29.60 -42.90
CA GLY A 576 19.06 30.84 -42.85
C GLY A 576 18.33 32.06 -42.30
N CYS A 577 17.17 31.86 -41.67
CA CYS A 577 16.36 32.93 -41.09
C CYS A 577 16.83 33.29 -39.67
N THR A 578 16.67 34.57 -39.30
CA THR A 578 16.91 35.06 -37.94
C THR A 578 15.59 35.16 -37.16
N ILE A 579 15.54 34.69 -35.92
CA ILE A 579 14.34 34.84 -35.08
C ILE A 579 14.29 36.25 -34.51
N GLU A 580 13.22 36.98 -34.81
CA GLU A 580 12.94 38.34 -34.33
C GLU A 580 11.92 38.36 -33.19
N SER A 581 10.99 37.40 -33.14
CA SER A 581 10.03 37.30 -32.05
C SER A 581 9.53 35.88 -31.77
N TYR A 582 9.18 35.64 -30.51
CA TYR A 582 8.49 34.44 -30.06
C TYR A 582 7.41 34.82 -29.05
N SER A 583 6.18 34.36 -29.28
CA SER A 583 5.13 34.36 -28.26
C SER A 583 4.42 33.03 -28.19
N SER A 584 4.30 32.47 -26.99
CA SER A 584 3.58 31.22 -26.72
C SER A 584 2.49 31.44 -25.68
N TYR A 585 1.28 30.99 -26.00
CA TYR A 585 0.11 31.10 -25.14
C TYR A 585 -0.58 29.73 -25.05
N CYS A 586 -0.75 29.22 -23.84
CA CYS A 586 -1.35 27.90 -23.58
C CYS A 586 -2.46 27.99 -22.52
N GLY A 587 -3.53 27.21 -22.67
CA GLY A 587 -4.58 27.10 -21.67
C GLY A 587 -5.30 25.76 -21.74
N GLY A 588 -5.34 25.06 -20.61
CA GLY A 588 -6.36 24.04 -20.35
C GLY A 588 -7.60 24.68 -19.74
N LEU A 589 -8.73 24.49 -20.40
CA LEU A 589 -10.03 25.12 -20.17
C LEU A 589 -11.13 24.04 -20.16
N PRO A 590 -12.34 24.31 -19.63
CA PRO A 590 -13.51 23.55 -20.07
C PRO A 590 -13.70 23.71 -21.58
N ALA A 591 -14.36 22.75 -22.24
CA ALA A 591 -14.87 23.00 -23.59
C ALA A 591 -15.89 24.18 -23.55
N PRO A 592 -16.09 24.94 -24.63
CA PRO A 592 -16.99 26.11 -24.63
C PRO A 592 -18.41 25.80 -24.16
N GLU A 593 -18.92 24.61 -24.47
CA GLU A 593 -20.21 24.09 -24.03
C GLU A 593 -20.30 23.81 -22.51
N CYS A 594 -19.16 23.69 -21.81
CA CYS A 594 -19.02 23.40 -20.38
C CYS A 594 -18.48 24.60 -19.58
N SER A 595 -18.37 25.79 -20.19
CA SER A 595 -17.78 26.98 -19.54
C SER A 595 -18.79 27.89 -18.82
N ASP A 596 -20.03 27.43 -18.59
CA ASP A 596 -21.09 28.25 -18.00
C ASP A 596 -20.98 28.34 -16.47
N ASN A 597 -20.01 29.12 -16.00
CA ASN A 597 -19.86 29.56 -14.62
C ASN A 597 -19.17 30.94 -14.58
N PRO A 598 -19.19 31.67 -13.45
CA PRO A 598 -18.62 33.03 -13.38
C PRO A 598 -17.14 33.11 -13.79
N LEU A 599 -16.34 32.08 -13.48
CA LEU A 599 -14.92 32.02 -13.85
C LEU A 599 -14.69 31.60 -15.31
N ARG A 600 -15.71 31.05 -15.98
CA ARG A 600 -15.60 30.28 -17.24
C ARG A 600 -14.48 29.23 -17.15
N TYR A 601 -14.34 28.59 -15.99
CA TYR A 601 -13.24 27.68 -15.71
C TYR A 601 -13.71 26.49 -14.89
N LYS A 602 -13.13 25.31 -15.14
CA LYS A 602 -13.31 24.12 -14.31
C LYS A 602 -11.93 23.51 -14.03
N PHE A 603 -11.73 23.01 -12.82
CA PHE A 603 -10.42 22.53 -12.36
C PHE A 603 -10.20 21.07 -12.74
N SER A 604 -9.32 20.83 -13.72
CA SER A 604 -8.88 19.50 -14.14
C SER A 604 -7.63 18.98 -13.41
N TRP A 605 -7.10 19.77 -12.47
CA TRP A 605 -5.96 19.49 -11.60
C TRP A 605 -6.04 20.41 -10.37
N SER A 606 -5.09 20.29 -9.43
CA SER A 606 -5.13 21.04 -8.16
C SER A 606 -5.32 22.55 -8.37
N PRO A 607 -6.39 23.16 -7.82
CA PRO A 607 -6.67 24.59 -7.98
C PRO A 607 -5.57 25.49 -7.42
N TYR A 608 -4.77 24.99 -6.48
CA TYR A 608 -3.69 25.72 -5.83
C TYR A 608 -2.72 26.39 -6.81
N GLY A 609 -2.20 25.64 -7.79
CA GLY A 609 -1.25 26.17 -8.77
C GLY A 609 -1.88 27.19 -9.72
N VAL A 610 -3.17 27.04 -10.03
CA VAL A 610 -3.93 28.02 -10.84
C VAL A 610 -4.09 29.34 -10.08
N LEU A 611 -4.48 29.27 -8.81
CA LEU A 611 -4.69 30.45 -7.96
C LEU A 611 -3.37 31.20 -7.72
N LEU A 612 -2.28 30.51 -7.34
CA LEU A 612 -0.97 31.13 -7.17
C LEU A 612 -0.46 31.84 -8.43
N ASN A 613 -0.74 31.29 -9.62
CA ASN A 613 -0.32 31.93 -10.87
C ASN A 613 -0.99 33.30 -11.09
N THR A 614 -2.16 33.56 -10.48
CA THR A 614 -2.83 34.88 -10.58
C THR A 614 -2.13 35.98 -9.79
N ILE A 615 -1.43 35.63 -8.71
CA ILE A 615 -0.67 36.56 -7.85
C ILE A 615 0.84 36.54 -8.10
N SER A 616 1.32 35.64 -8.96
CA SER A 616 2.74 35.49 -9.30
C SER A 616 3.27 36.68 -10.12
N PRO A 617 4.58 37.00 -10.04
CA PRO A 617 5.19 38.00 -10.92
C PRO A 617 5.31 37.48 -12.35
N ALA A 618 5.41 38.39 -13.32
CA ALA A 618 5.72 38.06 -14.70
C ALA A 618 6.78 38.99 -15.29
N VAL A 619 7.77 38.44 -15.97
CA VAL A 619 8.86 39.18 -16.64
C VAL A 619 8.97 38.70 -18.08
N PHE A 620 8.95 39.62 -19.04
CA PHE A 620 8.98 39.27 -20.46
C PHE A 620 9.62 40.37 -21.31
N LEU A 621 10.06 40.02 -22.52
CA LEU A 621 10.66 40.96 -23.46
C LEU A 621 9.61 41.38 -24.49
N LYS A 622 9.44 42.68 -24.73
CA LYS A 622 8.55 43.21 -25.78
C LYS A 622 9.18 44.43 -26.42
N ASN A 623 9.44 44.36 -27.73
CA ASN A 623 10.05 45.42 -28.53
C ASN A 623 11.33 45.99 -27.90
N ASN A 624 12.28 45.09 -27.56
CA ASN A 624 13.56 45.37 -26.88
C ASN A 624 13.44 45.98 -25.47
N LYS A 625 12.26 45.93 -24.84
CA LYS A 625 12.05 46.38 -23.46
C LYS A 625 11.66 45.20 -22.57
N VAL A 626 12.41 45.00 -21.50
CA VAL A 626 12.01 44.08 -20.42
C VAL A 626 10.86 44.73 -19.67
N ILE A 627 9.71 44.05 -19.63
CA ILE A 627 8.53 44.42 -18.88
C ILE A 627 8.44 43.49 -17.67
N SER A 628 8.38 44.08 -16.48
CA SER A 628 8.28 43.36 -15.20
C SER A 628 6.99 43.75 -14.49
N ILE A 629 6.16 42.77 -14.20
CA ILE A 629 4.91 42.89 -13.44
C ILE A 629 5.16 42.28 -12.06
N PRO A 630 4.98 43.04 -10.96
CA PRO A 630 5.24 42.56 -9.62
C PRO A 630 4.19 41.53 -9.16
N ALA A 631 4.58 40.73 -8.17
CA ALA A 631 3.67 39.84 -7.45
C ALA A 631 2.57 40.64 -6.72
N GLY A 632 1.50 39.95 -6.29
CA GLY A 632 0.35 40.56 -5.62
C GLY A 632 -0.85 40.86 -6.53
N GLY A 633 -0.88 40.27 -7.73
CA GLY A 633 -2.08 40.18 -8.57
C GLY A 633 -2.35 41.30 -9.58
N THR A 634 -1.47 42.30 -9.66
CA THR A 634 -1.47 43.29 -10.77
C THR A 634 -1.40 42.62 -12.15
N LEU A 635 -0.92 41.37 -12.22
CA LEU A 635 -0.94 40.51 -13.40
C LEU A 635 -2.33 40.39 -14.04
N MET A 636 -3.40 40.28 -13.26
CA MET A 636 -4.77 40.15 -13.78
C MET A 636 -5.26 41.42 -14.51
N GLU A 637 -4.64 42.57 -14.23
CA GLU A 637 -4.91 43.84 -14.90
C GLU A 637 -4.13 44.01 -16.22
N SER A 638 -3.13 43.15 -16.46
CA SER A 638 -2.29 43.14 -17.68
C SER A 638 -2.85 42.28 -18.83
N THR A 639 -4.09 41.82 -18.69
CA THR A 639 -4.75 40.92 -19.64
C THR A 639 -4.99 41.56 -21.00
N THR A 640 -4.96 40.73 -22.05
CA THR A 640 -5.19 41.15 -23.43
C THR A 640 -6.15 40.19 -24.15
N PRO A 641 -7.08 40.68 -25.00
CA PRO A 641 -7.95 39.82 -25.80
C PRO A 641 -7.17 39.01 -26.85
N MET A 642 -7.53 37.74 -27.02
CA MET A 642 -6.80 36.76 -27.82
C MET A 642 -7.63 36.26 -29.02
N ASN A 643 -7.71 37.09 -30.06
CA ASN A 643 -8.65 36.94 -31.17
C ASN A 643 -8.16 36.01 -32.32
N PHE A 644 -7.13 35.19 -32.10
CA PHE A 644 -6.53 34.36 -33.16
C PHE A 644 -7.39 33.14 -33.56
N LEU A 645 -8.43 32.80 -32.79
CA LEU A 645 -9.49 31.87 -33.16
C LEU A 645 -10.86 32.55 -32.99
N PRO A 646 -11.49 33.09 -34.06
CA PRO A 646 -12.70 33.91 -33.95
C PRO A 646 -13.93 33.26 -33.28
N GLY A 647 -13.96 31.92 -33.19
CA GLY A 647 -15.02 31.17 -32.49
C GLY A 647 -14.84 31.09 -30.96
N PHE A 648 -13.75 31.59 -30.40
CA PHE A 648 -13.47 31.54 -28.95
C PHE A 648 -13.28 32.95 -28.40
N ASN A 649 -13.93 33.24 -27.27
CA ASN A 649 -13.79 34.51 -26.55
C ASN A 649 -12.66 34.38 -25.51
N LEU A 650 -11.40 34.47 -25.97
CA LEU A 650 -10.22 34.26 -25.13
C LEU A 650 -9.60 35.57 -24.63
N GLU A 651 -9.07 35.52 -23.43
CA GLU A 651 -8.13 36.49 -22.86
C GLU A 651 -6.79 35.79 -22.55
N GLY A 652 -5.70 36.54 -22.53
CA GLY A 652 -4.40 36.01 -22.13
C GLY A 652 -3.54 37.02 -21.37
N PHE A 653 -2.75 36.50 -20.44
CA PHE A 653 -1.82 37.24 -19.58
C PHE A 653 -0.45 36.53 -19.56
N PRO A 654 0.67 37.25 -19.41
CA PRO A 654 2.00 36.65 -19.36
C PRO A 654 2.19 35.81 -18.07
N ASN A 655 3.11 34.85 -18.08
CA ASN A 655 3.40 34.01 -16.91
C ASN A 655 4.90 33.98 -16.62
N ARG A 656 5.27 34.07 -15.33
CA ARG A 656 6.64 33.81 -14.83
C ARG A 656 7.69 34.61 -15.60
N ASP A 657 8.92 34.11 -15.68
CA ASP A 657 9.97 34.70 -16.49
C ASP A 657 10.02 34.06 -17.89
N SER A 658 9.79 34.88 -18.92
CA SER A 658 9.91 34.54 -20.33
C SER A 658 11.30 34.86 -20.92
N THR A 659 12.12 35.65 -20.22
CA THR A 659 13.40 36.14 -20.75
C THR A 659 14.47 35.06 -20.81
N LYS A 660 14.44 34.09 -19.89
CA LYS A 660 15.32 32.90 -19.89
C LYS A 660 15.28 32.08 -21.20
N TYR A 661 14.17 32.14 -21.94
CA TYR A 661 14.02 31.41 -23.21
C TYR A 661 14.85 32.01 -24.36
N ALA A 662 15.46 33.19 -24.17
CA ALA A 662 16.46 33.72 -25.08
C ALA A 662 17.64 32.74 -25.24
N GLU A 663 18.21 32.29 -24.11
CA GLU A 663 19.34 31.35 -24.06
C GLU A 663 18.86 29.91 -24.28
N GLU A 664 17.78 29.47 -23.59
CA GLU A 664 17.31 28.08 -23.66
C GLU A 664 16.91 27.64 -25.09
N TYR A 665 16.47 28.57 -25.96
CA TYR A 665 16.19 28.29 -27.38
C TYR A 665 17.25 28.85 -28.36
N GLY A 666 18.26 29.58 -27.87
CA GLY A 666 19.26 30.30 -28.69
C GLY A 666 18.62 31.29 -29.67
N ILE A 667 17.80 32.21 -29.16
CA ILE A 667 17.08 33.25 -29.90
C ILE A 667 17.32 34.64 -29.27
N GLU A 668 18.54 34.89 -28.81
CA GLU A 668 18.97 36.12 -28.12
C GLU A 668 18.82 37.38 -29.00
N THR A 669 18.68 37.22 -30.31
CA THR A 669 18.37 38.29 -31.28
C THR A 669 16.90 38.72 -31.26
N ALA A 670 16.00 37.95 -30.63
CA ALA A 670 14.58 38.22 -30.65
C ALA A 670 14.24 39.46 -29.79
N HIS A 671 13.59 40.45 -30.40
CA HIS A 671 13.19 41.67 -29.71
C HIS A 671 11.92 41.49 -28.86
N THR A 672 11.23 40.36 -28.98
CA THR A 672 10.01 40.03 -28.23
C THR A 672 10.01 38.56 -27.84
N LEU A 673 9.90 38.27 -26.54
CA LEU A 673 9.86 36.93 -25.94
C LEU A 673 8.78 36.92 -24.86
N ILE A 674 7.65 36.28 -25.14
CA ILE A 674 6.48 36.27 -24.23
C ILE A 674 5.93 34.85 -24.09
N ARG A 675 5.78 34.37 -22.86
CA ARG A 675 4.94 33.22 -22.54
C ARG A 675 3.77 33.65 -21.69
N GLY A 676 2.61 33.03 -21.90
CA GLY A 676 1.41 33.36 -21.14
C GLY A 676 0.36 32.26 -21.09
N THR A 677 -0.63 32.48 -20.21
CA THR A 677 -1.79 31.61 -20.06
C THR A 677 -2.96 32.14 -20.88
N LEU A 678 -3.74 31.24 -21.47
CA LEU A 678 -5.07 31.52 -22.04
C LEU A 678 -6.17 31.21 -21.02
N ARG A 679 -7.20 32.05 -21.00
CA ARG A 679 -8.47 31.85 -20.28
C ARG A 679 -9.62 32.32 -21.16
N PHE A 680 -10.85 31.96 -20.79
CA PHE A 680 -12.03 32.61 -21.36
C PHE A 680 -12.22 34.00 -20.74
N SER A 681 -12.67 34.95 -21.56
CA SER A 681 -12.83 36.35 -21.17
C SER A 681 -13.71 36.51 -19.92
N GLY A 682 -13.21 37.23 -18.93
CA GLY A 682 -13.85 37.46 -17.63
C GLY A 682 -13.22 36.70 -16.46
N PHE A 683 -12.41 35.66 -16.71
CA PHE A 683 -11.69 34.92 -15.66
C PHE A 683 -10.82 35.85 -14.80
N SER A 684 -9.98 36.67 -15.42
CA SER A 684 -9.04 37.54 -14.70
C SER A 684 -9.76 38.70 -14.02
N LYS A 685 -10.90 39.14 -14.59
CA LYS A 685 -11.79 40.11 -13.96
C LYS A 685 -12.37 39.55 -12.66
N ALA A 686 -12.81 38.29 -12.64
CA ALA A 686 -13.26 37.59 -11.44
C ALA A 686 -12.11 37.41 -10.43
N MET A 687 -10.97 36.87 -10.87
CA MET A 687 -9.79 36.63 -10.01
C MET A 687 -9.28 37.92 -9.35
N SER A 688 -9.26 39.05 -10.07
CA SER A 688 -8.91 40.35 -9.48
C SER A 688 -9.83 40.78 -8.33
N GLY A 689 -11.10 40.32 -8.30
CA GLY A 689 -11.99 40.51 -7.17
C GLY A 689 -11.55 39.74 -5.92
N PHE A 690 -11.17 38.47 -6.08
CA PHE A 690 -10.66 37.65 -4.97
C PHE A 690 -9.32 38.19 -4.43
N VAL A 691 -8.39 38.60 -5.30
CA VAL A 691 -7.11 39.19 -4.88
C VAL A 691 -7.33 40.47 -4.07
N LYS A 692 -8.24 41.36 -4.51
CA LYS A 692 -8.55 42.61 -3.79
C LYS A 692 -9.11 42.39 -2.38
N LEU A 693 -9.77 41.26 -2.15
CA LEU A 693 -10.27 40.86 -0.83
C LEU A 693 -9.21 40.10 0.00
N GLY A 694 -7.99 39.90 -0.51
CA GLY A 694 -6.93 39.15 0.18
C GLY A 694 -7.18 37.63 0.25
N LEU A 695 -8.10 37.12 -0.57
CA LEU A 695 -8.55 35.73 -0.55
C LEU A 695 -7.53 34.76 -1.18
N ILE A 696 -6.66 35.27 -2.05
CA ILE A 696 -5.53 34.55 -2.66
C ILE A 696 -4.24 35.12 -2.05
N ASN A 697 -3.76 34.52 -0.97
CA ASN A 697 -2.50 34.90 -0.30
C ASN A 697 -1.74 33.65 0.16
N THR A 698 -0.40 33.67 0.06
CA THR A 698 0.53 32.65 0.55
C THR A 698 0.68 32.59 2.06
N ASP A 699 0.33 33.66 2.78
CA ASP A 699 0.52 33.72 4.24
C ASP A 699 -0.54 32.91 5.01
N SER A 700 -0.11 32.23 6.09
CA SER A 700 -1.04 31.52 6.98
C SER A 700 -1.95 32.50 7.73
N CYS A 701 -3.27 32.37 7.61
CA CYS A 701 -4.23 33.18 8.38
C CYS A 701 -4.41 32.62 9.81
N PRO A 702 -4.03 33.35 10.89
CA PRO A 702 -4.09 32.80 12.25
C PRO A 702 -5.49 32.44 12.76
N MET A 703 -6.56 32.90 12.10
CA MET A 703 -7.95 32.61 12.48
C MET A 703 -8.47 31.27 11.93
N LEU A 704 -7.75 30.64 11.00
CA LEU A 704 -8.19 29.42 10.32
C LEU A 704 -7.41 28.17 10.80
N LYS A 705 -6.70 28.28 11.92
CA LYS A 705 -5.96 27.16 12.54
C LYS A 705 -6.94 26.20 13.22
N GLU A 706 -6.64 24.91 13.21
CA GLU A 706 -7.41 23.85 13.91
C GLU A 706 -7.70 24.18 15.38
N THR A 707 -6.77 24.87 16.06
CA THR A 707 -6.90 25.29 17.46
C THR A 707 -7.79 26.52 17.67
N SER A 708 -8.43 27.05 16.61
CA SER A 708 -9.25 28.26 16.65
C SER A 708 -10.75 27.93 16.61
N ALA A 709 -11.56 28.79 17.23
CA ALA A 709 -13.02 28.70 17.09
C ALA A 709 -13.43 28.83 15.61
N PRO A 710 -14.46 28.11 15.15
CA PRO A 710 -14.87 28.15 13.74
C PRO A 710 -15.36 29.54 13.35
N VAL A 711 -14.99 29.98 12.15
CA VAL A 711 -15.15 31.36 11.66
C VAL A 711 -16.12 31.41 10.48
N SER A 712 -16.95 32.45 10.41
CA SER A 712 -17.83 32.72 9.26
C SER A 712 -17.11 33.46 8.12
N TRP A 713 -17.61 33.35 6.90
CA TRP A 713 -17.09 34.14 5.76
C TRP A 713 -17.10 35.65 6.04
N LYS A 714 -18.13 36.15 6.70
CA LYS A 714 -18.26 37.56 7.09
C LYS A 714 -17.17 37.99 8.06
N GLU A 715 -16.85 37.20 9.08
CA GLU A 715 -15.77 37.53 10.03
C GLU A 715 -14.39 37.53 9.38
N LEU A 716 -14.12 36.58 8.48
CA LEU A 716 -12.87 36.52 7.72
C LEU A 716 -12.73 37.75 6.80
N LEU A 717 -13.76 38.03 6.00
CA LEU A 717 -13.75 39.17 5.06
C LEU A 717 -13.71 40.51 5.80
N CYS A 718 -14.48 40.68 6.88
CA CYS A 718 -14.41 41.87 7.74
C CYS A 718 -12.97 42.13 8.21
N LYS A 719 -12.25 41.10 8.67
CA LYS A 719 -10.85 41.26 9.07
C LYS A 719 -9.94 41.64 7.89
N GLN A 720 -10.10 41.01 6.73
CA GLN A 720 -9.27 41.28 5.55
C GLN A 720 -9.47 42.71 5.01
N ILE A 721 -10.69 43.24 5.08
CA ILE A 721 -11.04 44.59 4.61
C ILE A 721 -11.11 45.65 5.73
N GLY A 722 -10.67 45.31 6.95
CA GLY A 722 -10.50 46.26 8.06
C GLY A 722 -11.79 46.71 8.79
N LEU A 723 -12.87 45.93 8.72
CA LEU A 723 -14.16 46.21 9.39
C LEU A 723 -14.32 45.48 10.72
N PRO A 724 -15.10 46.04 11.67
CA PRO A 724 -15.47 45.35 12.90
C PRO A 724 -16.46 44.20 12.62
N PRO A 725 -16.35 43.03 13.30
CA PRO A 725 -17.27 41.90 13.12
C PRO A 725 -18.76 42.24 13.38
N SER A 726 -19.03 43.26 14.20
CA SER A 726 -20.37 43.75 14.53
C SER A 726 -21.04 44.60 13.43
N THR A 727 -20.46 44.69 12.23
CA THR A 727 -21.03 45.43 11.09
C THR A 727 -22.35 44.79 10.64
N SER A 728 -23.37 45.59 10.29
CA SER A 728 -24.62 45.07 9.72
C SER A 728 -24.41 44.46 8.34
N ASP A 729 -25.29 43.54 7.92
CA ASP A 729 -25.12 42.81 6.65
C ASP A 729 -25.14 43.76 5.44
N GLU A 730 -26.04 44.76 5.44
CA GLU A 730 -26.12 45.80 4.41
C GLU A 730 -24.83 46.65 4.31
N ALA A 731 -24.22 46.99 5.45
CA ALA A 731 -22.99 47.78 5.48
C ALA A 731 -21.77 46.95 5.09
N PHE A 732 -21.76 45.66 5.45
CA PHE A 732 -20.75 44.70 5.02
C PHE A 732 -20.80 44.47 3.51
N GLU A 733 -21.98 44.20 2.95
CA GLU A 733 -22.16 43.98 1.52
C GLU A 733 -21.72 45.20 0.70
N LYS A 734 -22.08 46.41 1.15
CA LYS A 734 -21.63 47.66 0.54
C LYS A 734 -20.10 47.83 0.58
N ALA A 735 -19.47 47.56 1.72
CA ALA A 735 -18.03 47.73 1.88
C ALA A 735 -17.21 46.70 1.05
N VAL A 736 -17.74 45.49 0.86
CA VAL A 736 -17.19 44.49 -0.07
C VAL A 736 -17.30 44.98 -1.51
N TYR A 737 -18.45 45.53 -1.92
CA TYR A 737 -18.65 46.11 -3.25
C TYR A 737 -17.71 47.29 -3.54
N GLU A 738 -17.46 48.15 -2.55
CA GLU A 738 -16.47 49.22 -2.65
C GLU A 738 -15.04 48.67 -2.80
N HIS A 739 -14.63 47.68 -2.00
CA HIS A 739 -13.28 47.07 -2.06
C HIS A 739 -12.96 46.38 -3.39
N ILE A 740 -13.91 45.69 -4.01
CA ILE A 740 -13.71 45.07 -5.33
C ILE A 740 -13.70 46.09 -6.48
N GLY A 741 -13.99 47.36 -6.18
CA GLY A 741 -13.97 48.48 -7.12
C GLY A 741 -15.29 48.72 -7.84
N GLN A 742 -16.42 48.56 -7.13
CA GLN A 742 -17.78 48.87 -7.60
C GLN A 742 -18.12 48.20 -8.94
N ASP A 743 -17.92 46.88 -9.00
CA ASP A 743 -18.12 46.09 -10.21
C ASP A 743 -19.14 44.97 -9.99
N ASP A 744 -20.27 45.07 -10.67
CA ASP A 744 -21.41 44.17 -10.50
C ASP A 744 -21.04 42.71 -10.84
N PHE A 745 -20.26 42.48 -11.90
CA PHE A 745 -19.83 41.15 -12.29
C PHE A 745 -18.93 40.48 -11.23
N ARG A 746 -18.00 41.24 -10.61
CA ARG A 746 -17.24 40.72 -9.45
C ARG A 746 -18.19 40.41 -8.29
N MET A 747 -19.18 41.26 -8.02
CA MET A 747 -20.13 41.05 -6.92
C MET A 747 -21.02 39.83 -7.12
N GLU A 748 -21.56 39.64 -8.33
CA GLU A 748 -22.29 38.44 -8.74
C GLU A 748 -21.43 37.18 -8.62
N THR A 749 -20.15 37.26 -9.00
CA THR A 749 -19.19 36.16 -8.82
C THR A 749 -19.04 35.79 -7.33
N LEU A 750 -18.84 36.76 -6.44
CA LEU A 750 -18.74 36.50 -4.99
C LEU A 750 -20.02 35.87 -4.43
N LYS A 751 -21.19 36.32 -4.89
CA LYS A 751 -22.50 35.78 -4.49
C LYS A 751 -22.71 34.34 -4.97
N TRP A 752 -22.22 33.99 -6.16
CA TRP A 752 -22.29 32.63 -6.70
C TRP A 752 -21.46 31.63 -5.89
N PHE A 753 -20.31 32.05 -5.35
CA PHE A 753 -19.52 31.29 -4.38
C PHE A 753 -20.02 31.42 -2.92
N GLU A 754 -21.24 31.93 -2.71
CA GLU A 754 -21.92 32.12 -1.42
C GLU A 754 -21.19 33.00 -0.37
N LEU A 755 -20.07 33.63 -0.72
CA LEU A 755 -19.19 34.34 0.23
C LEU A 755 -19.79 35.49 1.04
N PRO A 756 -20.66 36.36 0.49
CA PRO A 756 -21.24 37.41 1.30
C PRO A 756 -22.32 36.88 2.26
N CYS A 757 -22.59 35.56 2.31
CA CYS A 757 -23.55 34.94 3.22
C CYS A 757 -23.09 35.06 4.69
N PRO A 758 -23.79 35.82 5.55
CA PRO A 758 -23.32 36.12 6.91
C PRO A 758 -23.20 34.89 7.83
N ASN A 759 -23.99 33.85 7.57
CA ASN A 759 -24.20 32.72 8.49
C ASN A 759 -23.49 31.42 8.06
N GLN A 760 -22.70 31.46 6.98
CA GLN A 760 -22.02 30.27 6.47
C GLN A 760 -20.65 30.10 7.15
N MET A 761 -20.54 29.03 7.94
CA MET A 761 -19.31 28.65 8.63
C MET A 761 -18.29 28.06 7.65
N LEU A 762 -17.03 28.43 7.80
CA LEU A 762 -15.91 27.81 7.10
C LEU A 762 -15.73 26.37 7.59
N LYS A 763 -15.70 25.41 6.66
CA LYS A 763 -15.60 23.96 6.94
C LYS A 763 -14.20 23.37 6.80
N PHE A 764 -13.19 24.18 6.47
CA PHE A 764 -11.90 23.69 5.96
C PHE A 764 -10.72 24.26 6.74
N GLU A 765 -9.70 23.42 6.92
CA GLU A 765 -8.40 23.78 7.52
C GLU A 765 -7.57 24.69 6.61
N LEU A 766 -6.54 25.29 7.21
CA LEU A 766 -5.60 26.20 6.55
C LEU A 766 -4.88 25.58 5.35
N SER A 767 -5.33 25.94 4.15
CA SER A 767 -4.75 27.12 3.49
C SER A 767 -5.33 27.29 2.09
N PHE A 768 -5.45 28.55 1.67
CA PHE A 768 -5.98 28.97 0.38
C PHE A 768 -7.44 28.61 0.12
N TRP A 769 -8.02 29.44 -0.73
CA TRP A 769 -9.31 29.30 -1.38
C TRP A 769 -9.54 28.04 -2.24
N ALA A 770 -8.53 27.18 -2.33
CA ALA A 770 -8.50 26.01 -3.19
C ALA A 770 -9.66 25.02 -2.98
N PRO A 771 -10.02 24.60 -1.74
CA PRO A 771 -11.08 23.60 -1.52
C PRO A 771 -12.46 24.05 -2.00
N LEU A 772 -12.87 25.29 -1.68
CA LEU A 772 -14.16 25.84 -2.13
C LEU A 772 -14.18 25.99 -3.66
N CYS A 773 -13.09 26.47 -4.26
CA CYS A 773 -12.96 26.51 -5.72
C CYS A 773 -13.07 25.13 -6.37
N SER A 774 -12.57 24.06 -5.74
CA SER A 774 -12.79 22.71 -6.26
C SER A 774 -14.25 22.25 -6.13
N GLU A 775 -14.89 22.38 -4.96
CA GLU A 775 -16.27 21.89 -4.79
C GLU A 775 -17.26 22.54 -5.77
N SER A 776 -17.13 23.85 -6.04
CA SER A 776 -18.06 24.54 -6.95
C SER A 776 -17.66 24.48 -8.43
N CYS A 777 -16.40 24.19 -8.79
CA CYS A 777 -15.92 24.26 -10.18
C CYS A 777 -15.18 22.99 -10.64
N LEU A 778 -15.58 21.82 -10.14
CA LEU A 778 -15.23 20.52 -10.73
C LEU A 778 -16.02 20.26 -12.03
N SER A 779 -15.49 19.38 -12.87
CA SER A 779 -16.20 18.89 -14.06
C SER A 779 -17.25 17.85 -13.70
N ASP A 780 -18.43 17.99 -14.31
CA ASP A 780 -19.56 17.08 -14.16
C ASP A 780 -19.37 15.82 -15.02
N LYS A 781 -20.09 14.75 -14.68
CA LYS A 781 -20.03 13.49 -15.44
C LYS A 781 -20.53 13.69 -16.88
N GLY A 782 -19.68 13.39 -17.85
CA GLY A 782 -19.97 13.54 -19.29
C GLY A 782 -19.55 14.88 -19.89
N GLU A 783 -19.01 15.80 -19.08
CA GLU A 783 -18.34 17.00 -19.59
C GLU A 783 -16.97 16.68 -20.20
N ARG A 784 -16.42 17.69 -20.88
CA ARG A 784 -15.14 17.61 -21.60
C ARG A 784 -14.37 18.90 -21.42
N ASP A 785 -13.06 18.76 -21.22
CA ASP A 785 -12.10 19.86 -21.23
C ASP A 785 -11.55 20.09 -22.64
N MET A 786 -10.71 21.10 -22.74
CA MET A 786 -10.07 21.52 -23.97
C MET A 786 -8.69 22.10 -23.67
N ILE A 787 -7.69 21.74 -24.47
CA ILE A 787 -6.42 22.46 -24.56
C ILE A 787 -6.46 23.37 -25.79
N ILE A 788 -6.07 24.63 -25.63
CA ILE A 788 -5.66 25.52 -26.71
C ILE A 788 -4.21 25.93 -26.45
N MET A 789 -3.34 25.74 -27.44
CA MET A 789 -1.99 26.29 -27.46
C MET A 789 -1.73 27.01 -28.78
N ARG A 790 -1.01 28.13 -28.69
CA ARG A 790 -0.59 28.97 -29.81
C ARG A 790 0.86 29.39 -29.63
N ASN A 791 1.73 28.96 -30.54
CA ASN A 791 3.09 29.50 -30.69
C ASN A 791 3.14 30.35 -31.96
N ASP A 792 3.50 31.63 -31.83
CA ASP A 792 3.82 32.52 -32.94
C ASP A 792 5.33 32.78 -32.95
N VAL A 793 5.98 32.49 -34.08
CA VAL A 793 7.43 32.66 -34.30
C VAL A 793 7.64 33.62 -35.45
N GLY A 794 8.07 34.85 -35.16
CA GLY A 794 8.47 35.83 -36.17
C GLY A 794 9.92 35.63 -36.58
N MET A 795 10.15 35.37 -37.86
CA MET A 795 11.46 35.10 -38.45
C MET A 795 11.71 35.96 -39.69
N ARG A 796 12.90 36.56 -39.75
CA ARG A 796 13.40 37.35 -40.87
C ARG A 796 14.11 36.44 -41.85
N HIS A 797 13.60 36.37 -43.09
CA HIS A 797 14.26 35.67 -44.18
C HIS A 797 15.51 36.43 -44.65
N SER A 798 16.45 35.71 -45.26
CA SER A 798 17.65 36.32 -45.87
C SER A 798 17.32 37.28 -47.03
N THR A 799 16.11 37.20 -47.59
CA THR A 799 15.55 38.13 -48.58
C THR A 799 15.07 39.45 -47.97
N GLY A 800 14.89 39.53 -46.65
CA GLY A 800 14.35 40.68 -45.93
C GLY A 800 12.89 40.54 -45.49
N GLU A 801 12.13 39.60 -46.05
CA GLU A 801 10.72 39.35 -45.70
C GLU A 801 10.57 38.92 -44.22
N LEU A 802 9.52 39.40 -43.55
CA LEU A 802 9.13 38.95 -42.21
C LEU A 802 8.04 37.90 -42.29
N GLU A 803 8.37 36.64 -42.00
CA GLU A 803 7.38 35.58 -41.82
C GLU A 803 7.00 35.48 -40.33
N THR A 804 5.72 35.53 -40.00
CA THR A 804 5.22 35.05 -38.70
C THR A 804 4.58 33.67 -38.89
N LYS A 805 5.24 32.66 -38.34
CA LYS A 805 4.78 31.27 -38.37
C LYS A 805 3.92 30.97 -37.16
N HIS A 806 2.72 30.48 -37.44
CA HIS A 806 1.58 30.37 -36.55
C HIS A 806 1.26 28.90 -36.28
N ILE A 807 1.66 28.38 -35.12
CA ILE A 807 1.50 26.96 -34.76
C ILE A 807 0.40 26.83 -33.70
N SER A 808 -0.63 26.05 -33.99
CA SER A 808 -1.79 25.87 -33.13
C SER A 808 -2.10 24.40 -32.87
N LEU A 809 -2.29 24.07 -31.59
CA LEU A 809 -2.80 22.80 -31.09
C LEU A 809 -4.14 23.07 -30.39
N VAL A 810 -5.19 22.35 -30.82
CA VAL A 810 -6.50 22.36 -30.16
C VAL A 810 -6.92 20.92 -29.95
N VAL A 811 -7.14 20.53 -28.69
CA VAL A 811 -7.45 19.15 -28.28
C VAL A 811 -8.66 19.20 -27.37
N TYR A 812 -9.60 18.28 -27.54
CA TYR A 812 -10.74 18.11 -26.64
C TYR A 812 -10.68 16.80 -25.87
N GLY A 813 -11.22 16.81 -24.66
CA GLY A 813 -11.45 15.63 -23.84
C GLY A 813 -12.55 14.75 -24.40
N GLU A 814 -12.47 13.47 -24.08
CA GLU A 814 -13.50 12.47 -24.37
C GLU A 814 -14.38 12.26 -23.13
N PRO A 815 -15.71 12.47 -23.22
CA PRO A 815 -16.63 12.29 -22.07
C PRO A 815 -16.55 10.93 -21.36
N ASN A 816 -16.16 9.89 -22.09
CA ASN A 816 -16.00 8.50 -21.61
C ASN A 816 -14.55 8.00 -21.75
N GLY A 817 -13.59 8.91 -21.92
CA GLY A 817 -12.18 8.60 -22.18
C GLY A 817 -11.26 9.54 -21.41
N PHE A 818 -10.12 9.89 -22.00
CA PHE A 818 -9.18 10.80 -21.35
C PHE A 818 -9.50 12.27 -21.63
N SER A 819 -9.28 13.11 -20.62
CA SER A 819 -9.32 14.57 -20.76
C SER A 819 -8.20 15.06 -21.68
N ALA A 820 -8.38 16.21 -22.32
CA ALA A 820 -7.35 16.84 -23.15
C ALA A 820 -6.09 17.14 -22.33
N MET A 821 -6.26 17.61 -21.08
CA MET A 821 -5.17 17.78 -20.12
C MET A 821 -4.44 16.46 -19.82
N ALA A 822 -5.16 15.38 -19.52
CA ALA A 822 -4.53 14.08 -19.27
C ALA A 822 -3.76 13.58 -20.49
N LYS A 823 -4.35 13.63 -21.69
CA LYS A 823 -3.66 13.21 -22.93
C LYS A 823 -2.39 14.03 -23.20
N THR A 824 -2.47 15.36 -23.08
CA THR A 824 -1.36 16.26 -23.41
C THR A 824 -0.27 16.34 -22.34
N VAL A 825 -0.52 15.87 -21.12
CA VAL A 825 0.52 15.76 -20.06
C VAL A 825 1.05 14.33 -19.95
N GLY A 826 0.17 13.32 -19.99
CA GLY A 826 0.52 11.92 -19.80
C GLY A 826 1.25 11.31 -20.99
N TYR A 827 0.80 11.54 -22.24
CA TYR A 827 1.45 10.92 -23.40
C TYR A 827 2.89 11.39 -23.63
N PRO A 828 3.26 12.69 -23.52
CA PRO A 828 4.67 13.08 -23.62
C PRO A 828 5.57 12.35 -22.60
N ALA A 829 5.16 12.28 -21.33
CA ALA A 829 5.90 11.56 -20.30
C ALA A 829 6.00 10.05 -20.59
N ALA A 830 4.92 9.42 -21.06
CA ALA A 830 4.88 8.00 -21.40
C ALA A 830 5.73 7.66 -22.63
N ILE A 831 5.76 8.56 -23.62
CA ILE A 831 6.62 8.43 -24.80
C ILE A 831 8.09 8.57 -24.40
N ALA A 832 8.45 9.57 -23.58
CA ALA A 832 9.82 9.69 -23.06
C ALA A 832 10.21 8.47 -22.21
N ALA A 833 9.29 7.92 -21.43
CA ALA A 833 9.50 6.69 -20.67
C ALA A 833 9.87 5.52 -21.56
N ARG A 834 9.08 5.28 -22.63
CA ARG A 834 9.39 4.28 -23.66
C ARG A 834 10.78 4.54 -24.28
N MET A 835 11.06 5.77 -24.69
CA MET A 835 12.34 6.15 -25.31
C MET A 835 13.56 5.97 -24.38
N VAL A 836 13.41 6.15 -23.06
CA VAL A 836 14.47 5.86 -22.08
C VAL A 836 14.64 4.35 -21.88
N LEU A 837 13.53 3.60 -21.74
CA LEU A 837 13.55 2.14 -21.54
C LEU A 837 14.12 1.38 -22.74
N ASP A 838 13.86 1.87 -23.95
CA ASP A 838 14.31 1.28 -25.22
C ASP A 838 15.71 1.77 -25.64
N GLY A 839 16.27 2.75 -24.93
CA GLY A 839 17.62 3.29 -25.18
C GLY A 839 17.71 4.28 -26.34
N GLU A 840 16.60 4.90 -26.75
CA GLU A 840 16.58 6.00 -27.72
C GLU A 840 17.15 7.29 -27.09
N ILE A 841 16.77 7.60 -25.84
CA ILE A 841 17.35 8.71 -25.06
C ILE A 841 18.55 8.17 -24.28
N THR A 842 19.75 8.40 -24.80
CA THR A 842 21.02 7.91 -24.21
C THR A 842 21.75 8.95 -23.36
N LYS A 843 21.42 10.24 -23.51
CA LYS A 843 22.06 11.34 -22.76
C LYS A 843 21.89 11.13 -21.25
N LYS A 844 22.98 11.29 -20.51
CA LYS A 844 23.02 11.24 -19.04
C LYS A 844 22.91 12.63 -18.42
N GLY A 845 22.52 12.67 -17.16
CA GLY A 845 22.24 13.92 -16.45
C GLY A 845 20.81 14.41 -16.63
N LEU A 846 20.65 15.72 -16.50
CA LEU A 846 19.38 16.43 -16.66
C LEU A 846 19.12 16.67 -18.16
N VAL A 847 17.92 16.32 -18.60
CA VAL A 847 17.51 16.32 -20.01
C VAL A 847 16.19 17.07 -20.15
N LEU A 848 16.12 17.96 -21.15
CA LEU A 848 14.93 18.73 -21.53
C LEU A 848 14.55 18.42 -22.98
N PRO A 849 13.27 18.49 -23.37
CA PRO A 849 12.80 18.13 -24.72
C PRO A 849 13.06 19.20 -25.79
N MET A 850 14.25 19.82 -25.75
CA MET A 850 14.62 20.93 -26.64
C MET A 850 15.54 20.49 -27.79
N THR A 851 16.08 19.27 -27.76
CA THR A 851 17.02 18.75 -28.78
C THR A 851 16.32 17.86 -29.83
N ARG A 852 16.82 17.90 -31.08
CA ARG A 852 16.21 17.25 -32.26
C ARG A 852 15.95 15.75 -32.11
N ASP A 853 16.82 15.06 -31.39
CA ASP A 853 16.77 13.64 -31.08
C ASP A 853 15.63 13.28 -30.12
N ILE A 854 15.13 14.24 -29.33
CA ILE A 854 14.01 14.04 -28.41
C ILE A 854 12.71 14.57 -29.02
N TYR A 855 12.68 15.84 -29.44
CA TYR A 855 11.40 16.45 -29.82
C TYR A 855 10.80 15.87 -31.10
N ARG A 856 11.62 15.46 -32.09
CA ARG A 856 11.09 14.90 -33.35
C ARG A 856 10.40 13.54 -33.16
N PRO A 857 11.01 12.54 -32.48
CA PRO A 857 10.29 11.29 -32.17
C PRO A 857 9.05 11.50 -31.31
N VAL A 858 9.12 12.37 -30.29
CA VAL A 858 7.97 12.64 -29.41
C VAL A 858 6.83 13.30 -30.18
N LEU A 859 7.07 14.38 -30.92
CA LEU A 859 6.06 15.05 -31.75
C LEU A 859 5.46 14.12 -32.82
N LYS A 860 6.23 13.17 -33.36
CA LYS A 860 5.72 12.15 -34.27
C LYS A 860 4.76 11.19 -33.55
N ARG A 861 5.16 10.63 -32.40
CA ARG A 861 4.32 9.70 -31.62
C ARG A 861 3.07 10.39 -31.07
N LEU A 862 3.14 11.66 -30.66
CA LEU A 862 1.96 12.44 -30.26
C LEU A 862 0.93 12.58 -31.40
N LYS A 863 1.37 12.75 -32.66
CA LYS A 863 0.45 12.71 -33.83
C LYS A 863 -0.19 11.35 -34.03
N GLU A 864 0.52 10.26 -33.72
CA GLU A 864 0.00 8.88 -33.78
C GLU A 864 -1.07 8.66 -32.67
N GLU A 865 -0.94 9.32 -31.51
CA GLU A 865 -1.97 9.43 -30.46
C GLU A 865 -3.10 10.46 -30.77
N GLY A 866 -3.21 10.95 -32.00
CA GLY A 866 -4.26 11.90 -32.42
C GLY A 866 -4.06 13.36 -31.99
N LEU A 867 -2.92 13.73 -31.40
CA LEU A 867 -2.60 15.11 -31.04
C LEU A 867 -2.10 15.88 -32.27
N HIS A 868 -3.03 16.37 -33.07
CA HIS A 868 -2.74 17.10 -34.30
C HIS A 868 -2.46 18.59 -34.05
N PHE A 869 -1.31 19.05 -34.51
CA PHE A 869 -0.92 20.46 -34.56
C PHE A 869 -0.96 20.98 -36.00
N SER A 870 -1.42 22.22 -36.14
CA SER A 870 -1.57 22.93 -37.42
C SER A 870 -0.56 24.06 -37.50
N SER A 871 -0.03 24.32 -38.69
CA SER A 871 0.83 25.49 -38.95
C SER A 871 0.27 26.32 -40.10
N LYS A 872 0.36 27.63 -39.96
CA LYS A 872 0.10 28.63 -41.01
C LYS A 872 1.24 29.66 -40.97
N SER A 873 1.38 30.43 -42.03
CA SER A 873 2.36 31.53 -42.07
C SER A 873 1.68 32.79 -42.58
N THR A 874 2.06 33.94 -42.04
CA THR A 874 1.76 35.25 -42.62
C THR A 874 3.08 35.92 -42.97
N ILE A 875 3.16 36.55 -44.14
CA ILE A 875 4.36 37.24 -44.62
C ILE A 875 4.04 38.74 -44.69
N GLN A 876 4.98 39.55 -44.24
CA GLN A 876 4.98 41.01 -44.37
C GLN A 876 6.25 41.41 -45.12
N GLU A 877 6.07 42.19 -46.20
CA GLU A 877 7.15 42.82 -46.98
C GLU A 877 7.79 44.00 -46.22
#